data_AF-A0A1C5BM67-F1
#
_entry.id   AF-A0A1C5BM67-F1
#
_cell.length_a   1.000
_cell.length_b   1.000
_cell.length_c   1.000
_cell.angle_alpha   90.00
_cell.angle_beta   90.00
_cell.angle_gamma   90.00
#
_symmetry.space_group_name_H-M   'P 1'
#
loop_
_entity.id
_entity.type
_entity.pdbx_description
1 polymer ?
#
loop_
_entity_poly.entity_id
_entity_poly.type
_entity_poly.pdbx_seq_one_letter_code
_entity_poly.pdbx_strand_id
1 'polypeptide(L)'
;MNELLTAVRAGRHHDVPPLVLALDRSGRRSALTELKELRKEVRGWDWQRRDRIRKALLVAGAGCHSGAAGCATWIGGRDLRDWTRSPYPLILASLKDRDPAWLGDLAHRFAGRAALSEAEYTFVGELTRIARVPLPVTDNLVTGWTELVGAARWRRRTRRPLTEILRDDPHAAVLAPRLFEMAELPPQVDFYDAPDSQDHWPGALSTLAEDGVLDRSYLVERCVARLMRGGKSVDQRFFLAVLQRLEATEDEEKSRLRDWTAMAADGIAPVASHAQQVLVRLDARGELPVRELADVSGAVLFRQEKKLVRAQLTLLGKVLRRDSSTAGELLPAVAEAFGHEAIDVQERALKLVARYLPAVAGPDVREQLASAAAQLGPMHRETVTALFGELAEEEEAPQAYEEFLPPAPELRRQDPAPETVAELVEEVAARVKAHASEHWIPASAVLDTSAGITGFERALDGLVRLARSDQEELTGSLREALAGVHFVEHGLSPYMVDPRSISTSHGLSVVVASLLGLVSERDRVAWRAKTVVTGSDACAHAALNGVLLDRVWEASEAIAAGRVPFLLATPTWHTGAVGAAELVERLRTYRDLDVRPGPADFAQALLRVRRDSDPERAEAAAAAEALGTGEGDRLAAWIRAEDSVAPVLRHPATTVSRPSGGTWWQRTTSGARQVLVATRERLVIQRDFPEAFHWLGRAQLPRAQECYHWGPERSSHWTATLPGDPETLAAWLMPDLLFAADQGQRGAVGFLPALAESAGETGGAMHLALAYGLGARHPEDRTAAVDALLVLAARGRLDGAALGRELAILVDRDLVKVNRTADALGTAAATGAYRTVLTVLAAMLPGLLAYEKTPRGLGDLLSVAAECAERCGTGGIEPIAGLAATAGRKGSSQTVRQAARLLATFGEREEQGTASPESDRKATIGDQINA
;
A
#
# COMPACT_ATOMS: atom_id res chain seq x y z
N MET A 1 -42.09 35.40 6.02
CA MET A 1 -41.08 34.88 6.98
C MET A 1 -41.38 33.43 7.38
N ASN A 2 -42.55 33.14 7.97
CA ASN A 2 -42.96 31.77 8.34
C ASN A 2 -42.92 30.74 7.18
N GLU A 3 -43.26 31.17 5.96
CA GLU A 3 -43.26 30.27 4.79
C GLU A 3 -41.84 29.83 4.36
N LEU A 4 -40.84 30.72 4.44
CA LEU A 4 -39.45 30.40 4.10
C LEU A 4 -38.87 29.35 5.07
N LEU A 5 -39.03 29.56 6.38
CA LEU A 5 -38.58 28.60 7.38
C LEU A 5 -39.31 27.26 7.25
N THR A 6 -40.61 27.29 6.95
CA THR A 6 -41.40 26.07 6.73
C THR A 6 -40.89 25.30 5.52
N ALA A 7 -40.59 25.98 4.41
CA ALA A 7 -40.00 25.36 3.22
C ALA A 7 -38.61 24.76 3.51
N VAL A 8 -37.76 25.47 4.27
CA VAL A 8 -36.44 25.00 4.66
C VAL A 8 -36.52 23.77 5.56
N ARG A 9 -37.35 23.78 6.62
CA ARG A 9 -37.55 22.65 7.52
C ARG A 9 -38.13 21.41 6.82
N ALA A 10 -38.93 21.62 5.78
CA ALA A 10 -39.48 20.53 4.97
C ALA A 10 -38.49 19.97 3.90
N GLY A 11 -37.35 20.64 3.68
CA GLY A 11 -36.37 20.29 2.65
C GLY A 11 -36.75 20.70 1.22
N ARG A 12 -37.74 21.59 1.05
CA ARG A 12 -38.26 22.03 -0.25
C ARG A 12 -37.37 23.12 -0.88
N HIS A 13 -36.15 22.73 -1.24
CA HIS A 13 -35.11 23.62 -1.76
C HIS A 13 -35.47 24.35 -3.06
N HIS A 14 -36.38 23.80 -3.89
CA HIS A 14 -36.88 24.47 -5.09
C HIS A 14 -37.84 25.64 -4.80
N ASP A 15 -38.53 25.63 -3.66
CA ASP A 15 -39.46 26.69 -3.25
C ASP A 15 -38.71 27.89 -2.63
N VAL A 16 -37.45 27.71 -2.24
CA VAL A 16 -36.67 28.69 -1.49
C VAL A 16 -36.33 29.96 -2.29
N PRO A 17 -35.83 29.89 -3.55
CA PRO A 17 -35.47 31.10 -4.29
C PRO A 17 -36.59 32.14 -4.45
N PRO A 18 -37.83 31.79 -4.88
CA PRO A 18 -38.89 32.79 -5.00
C PRO A 18 -39.30 33.38 -3.63
N LEU A 19 -39.26 32.59 -2.56
CA LEU A 19 -39.55 33.06 -1.20
C LEU A 19 -38.49 34.05 -0.68
N VAL A 20 -37.21 33.86 -1.03
CA VAL A 20 -36.14 34.81 -0.69
C VAL A 20 -36.29 36.12 -1.47
N LEU A 21 -36.62 36.04 -2.76
CA LEU A 21 -36.77 37.21 -3.62
C LEU A 21 -37.97 38.08 -3.23
N ALA A 22 -39.03 37.50 -2.65
CA ALA A 22 -40.19 38.22 -2.14
C ALA A 22 -39.91 38.99 -0.83
N LEU A 23 -38.77 38.73 -0.14
CA LEU A 23 -38.41 39.42 1.10
C LEU A 23 -37.66 40.74 0.83
N ASP A 24 -38.03 41.76 1.59
CA ASP A 24 -37.31 43.02 1.68
C ASP A 24 -36.01 42.89 2.53
N ARG A 25 -35.24 43.97 2.61
CA ARG A 25 -33.95 43.97 3.35
C ARG A 25 -34.12 43.65 4.84
N SER A 26 -35.20 44.14 5.45
CA SER A 26 -35.51 43.86 6.87
C SER A 26 -35.89 42.39 7.07
N GLY A 27 -36.75 41.86 6.20
CA GLY A 27 -37.20 40.47 6.19
C GLY A 27 -36.04 39.48 5.99
N ARG A 28 -35.09 39.76 5.09
CA ARG A 28 -33.89 38.92 4.92
C ARG A 28 -32.99 38.92 6.16
N ARG A 29 -32.83 40.07 6.82
CA ARG A 29 -32.05 40.15 8.07
C ARG A 29 -32.70 39.35 9.19
N SER A 30 -34.02 39.45 9.35
CA SER A 30 -34.78 38.67 10.34
C SER A 30 -34.70 37.16 10.05
N ALA A 31 -34.97 36.75 8.81
CA ALA A 31 -34.88 35.36 8.39
C ALA A 31 -33.45 34.79 8.54
N LEU A 32 -32.41 35.57 8.27
CA LEU A 32 -31.02 35.13 8.46
C LEU A 32 -30.71 34.80 9.93
N THR A 33 -31.23 35.58 10.88
CA THR A 33 -31.07 35.29 12.31
C THR A 33 -31.69 33.94 12.65
N GLU A 34 -32.92 33.68 12.19
CA GLU A 34 -33.60 32.41 12.42
C GLU A 34 -32.92 31.24 11.71
N LEU A 35 -32.42 31.43 10.48
CA LEU A 35 -31.68 30.41 9.73
C LEU A 35 -30.34 30.07 10.40
N LYS A 36 -29.69 31.03 11.07
CA LYS A 36 -28.48 30.77 11.86
C LYS A 36 -28.77 29.94 13.09
N GLU A 37 -29.86 30.22 13.80
CA GLU A 37 -30.30 29.38 14.92
C GLU A 37 -30.70 27.99 14.44
N LEU A 38 -31.46 27.89 13.34
CA LEU A 38 -31.77 26.61 12.71
C LEU A 38 -30.50 25.85 12.31
N ARG A 39 -29.48 26.50 11.74
CA ARG A 39 -28.20 25.84 11.43
C ARG A 39 -27.50 25.30 12.69
N LYS A 40 -27.61 25.97 13.83
CA LYS A 40 -27.09 25.46 15.11
C LYS A 40 -27.90 24.26 15.59
N GLU A 41 -29.23 24.35 15.56
CA GLU A 41 -30.14 23.24 15.92
C GLU A 41 -29.84 21.99 15.07
N VAL A 42 -29.70 22.17 13.76
CA VAL A 42 -29.50 21.10 12.77
C VAL A 42 -28.19 20.32 13.00
N ARG A 43 -27.19 20.92 13.64
CA ARG A 43 -25.94 20.21 14.01
C ARG A 43 -26.17 19.11 15.03
N GLY A 44 -27.29 19.12 15.76
CA GLY A 44 -27.70 18.06 16.67
C GLY A 44 -28.74 17.09 16.11
N TRP A 45 -29.13 17.19 14.83
CA TRP A 45 -30.17 16.30 14.23
C TRP A 45 -29.55 15.01 13.66
N ASP A 46 -30.30 13.97 13.30
CA ASP A 46 -29.73 12.81 12.59
C ASP A 46 -29.33 13.14 11.14
N TRP A 47 -28.42 12.33 10.55
CA TRP A 47 -27.91 12.59 9.20
C TRP A 47 -29.02 12.61 8.13
N GLN A 48 -30.04 11.76 8.22
CA GLN A 48 -31.13 11.73 7.22
C GLN A 48 -31.96 13.02 7.28
N ARG A 49 -32.28 13.52 8.47
CA ARG A 49 -32.94 14.81 8.65
C ARG A 49 -32.06 15.99 8.25
N ARG A 50 -30.76 15.94 8.58
CA ARG A 50 -29.78 16.95 8.14
C ARG A 50 -29.70 16.99 6.62
N ASP A 51 -29.52 15.85 5.96
CA ASP A 51 -29.39 15.75 4.51
C ASP A 51 -30.62 16.32 3.79
N ARG A 52 -31.82 16.00 4.30
CA ARG A 52 -33.09 16.51 3.77
C ARG A 52 -33.17 18.04 3.72
N ILE A 53 -32.70 18.74 4.75
CA ILE A 53 -32.86 20.20 4.88
C ILE A 53 -31.61 20.99 4.45
N ARG A 54 -30.43 20.36 4.46
CA ARG A 54 -29.12 21.01 4.25
C ARG A 54 -29.08 21.84 2.97
N LYS A 55 -29.61 21.30 1.86
CA LYS A 55 -29.71 22.02 0.58
C LYS A 55 -30.60 23.27 0.68
N ALA A 56 -31.79 23.14 1.26
CA ALA A 56 -32.73 24.26 1.41
C ALA A 56 -32.16 25.34 2.34
N LEU A 57 -31.53 24.93 3.43
CA LEU A 57 -30.89 25.80 4.42
C LEU A 57 -29.71 26.58 3.83
N LEU A 58 -28.87 25.91 3.02
CA LEU A 58 -27.78 26.55 2.29
C LEU A 58 -28.29 27.65 1.36
N VAL A 59 -29.26 27.32 0.50
CA VAL A 59 -29.85 28.25 -0.48
C VAL A 59 -30.49 29.45 0.22
N ALA A 60 -31.30 29.21 1.25
CA ALA A 60 -31.99 30.26 1.99
C ALA A 60 -31.01 31.20 2.69
N GLY A 61 -30.00 30.66 3.38
CA GLY A 61 -29.00 31.47 4.07
C GLY A 61 -28.14 32.28 3.11
N ALA A 62 -27.72 31.70 1.97
CA ALA A 62 -27.00 32.43 0.94
C ALA A 62 -27.80 33.64 0.42
N GLY A 63 -29.09 33.44 0.14
CA GLY A 63 -29.99 34.49 -0.32
C GLY A 63 -30.26 35.61 0.70
N CYS A 64 -30.24 35.28 2.00
CA CYS A 64 -30.56 36.22 3.09
C CYS A 64 -29.36 37.01 3.63
N HIS A 65 -28.12 36.62 3.32
CA HIS A 65 -26.94 37.40 3.69
C HIS A 65 -26.92 38.78 3.02
N SER A 66 -26.58 39.83 3.78
CA SER A 66 -26.50 41.20 3.27
C SER A 66 -25.11 41.56 2.72
N GLY A 67 -24.04 40.97 3.27
CA GLY A 67 -22.66 41.15 2.81
C GLY A 67 -22.11 39.90 2.13
N ALA A 68 -21.31 40.10 1.08
CA ALA A 68 -20.70 39.03 0.31
C ALA A 68 -19.75 38.15 1.16
N ALA A 69 -19.00 38.73 2.10
CA ALA A 69 -18.15 37.97 3.02
C ALA A 69 -18.92 36.97 3.90
N GLY A 70 -20.07 37.39 4.43
CA GLY A 70 -20.95 36.53 5.21
C GLY A 70 -21.54 35.42 4.34
N CYS A 71 -21.97 35.76 3.12
CA CYS A 71 -22.49 34.80 2.16
C CYS A 71 -21.42 33.76 1.76
N ALA A 72 -20.19 34.19 1.44
CA ALA A 72 -19.08 33.29 1.11
C ALA A 72 -18.77 32.32 2.26
N THR A 73 -18.77 32.82 3.50
CA THR A 73 -18.56 32.00 4.70
C THR A 73 -19.69 30.99 4.92
N TRP A 74 -20.92 31.38 4.59
CA TRP A 74 -22.08 30.50 4.68
C TRP A 74 -22.01 29.38 3.65
N ILE A 75 -21.79 29.72 2.37
CA ILE A 75 -21.69 28.75 1.27
C ILE A 75 -20.48 27.82 1.46
N GLY A 76 -19.36 28.35 1.97
CA GLY A 76 -18.15 27.58 2.26
C GLY A 76 -18.19 26.74 3.55
N GLY A 77 -19.31 26.68 4.27
CA GLY A 77 -19.43 25.94 5.53
C GLY A 77 -19.41 24.42 5.31
N ARG A 78 -18.41 23.72 5.86
CA ARG A 78 -18.26 22.25 5.71
C ARG A 78 -19.48 21.46 6.21
N ASP A 79 -20.11 21.91 7.29
CA ASP A 79 -21.33 21.32 7.86
C ASP A 79 -22.53 21.35 6.90
N LEU A 80 -22.49 22.27 5.94
CA LEU A 80 -23.48 22.35 4.89
C LEU A 80 -23.04 21.68 3.62
N ARG A 81 -21.82 21.17 3.43
CA ARG A 81 -21.30 20.71 2.12
C ARG A 81 -21.25 19.19 2.02
N ASP A 82 -22.23 18.59 1.32
CA ASP A 82 -22.20 17.22 0.77
C ASP A 82 -23.51 16.98 -0.01
N TRP A 83 -23.44 16.64 -1.30
CA TRP A 83 -24.66 16.48 -2.11
C TRP A 83 -24.47 15.69 -3.40
N THR A 84 -25.47 14.85 -3.70
CA THR A 84 -25.60 14.12 -4.97
C THR A 84 -25.83 15.02 -6.20
N ARG A 85 -26.35 16.24 -6.00
CA ARG A 85 -26.59 17.26 -7.04
C ARG A 85 -26.32 18.64 -6.47
N SER A 86 -25.57 19.45 -7.21
CA SER A 86 -25.14 20.77 -6.75
C SER A 86 -26.31 21.74 -6.56
N PRO A 87 -26.40 22.46 -5.41
CA PRO A 87 -27.40 23.49 -5.15
C PRO A 87 -27.06 24.87 -5.76
N TYR A 88 -25.91 25.03 -6.43
CA TYR A 88 -25.44 26.32 -6.95
C TYR A 88 -26.42 27.04 -7.90
N PRO A 89 -27.16 26.35 -8.81
CA PRO A 89 -28.17 27.01 -9.63
C PRO A 89 -29.29 27.69 -8.81
N LEU A 90 -29.68 27.08 -7.68
CA LEU A 90 -30.70 27.64 -6.79
C LEU A 90 -30.16 28.81 -5.97
N ILE A 91 -28.88 28.78 -5.60
CA ILE A 91 -28.20 29.92 -5.00
C ILE A 91 -28.17 31.09 -5.98
N LEU A 92 -27.76 30.87 -7.24
CA LEU A 92 -27.76 31.91 -8.27
C LEU A 92 -29.18 32.50 -8.46
N ALA A 93 -30.20 31.67 -8.51
CA ALA A 93 -31.59 32.13 -8.59
C ALA A 93 -32.00 33.01 -7.39
N SER A 94 -31.53 32.67 -6.19
CA SER A 94 -31.80 33.42 -4.94
C SER A 94 -31.01 34.74 -4.84
N LEU A 95 -29.99 34.92 -5.67
CA LEU A 95 -29.13 36.11 -5.71
C LEU A 95 -29.42 37.02 -6.90
N LYS A 96 -30.49 36.75 -7.66
CA LYS A 96 -30.81 37.44 -8.93
C LYS A 96 -31.02 38.96 -8.78
N ASP A 97 -31.45 39.43 -7.61
CA ASP A 97 -31.69 40.84 -7.31
C ASP A 97 -30.47 41.57 -6.72
N ARG A 98 -29.32 40.90 -6.61
CA ARG A 98 -28.08 41.49 -6.08
C ARG A 98 -27.34 42.30 -7.14
N ASP A 99 -26.76 43.41 -6.70
CA ASP A 99 -25.92 44.26 -7.55
C ASP A 99 -24.68 43.51 -8.07
N PRO A 100 -24.24 43.73 -9.32
CA PRO A 100 -23.05 43.12 -9.90
C PRO A 100 -21.77 43.23 -9.07
N ALA A 101 -21.50 44.36 -8.42
CA ALA A 101 -20.29 44.54 -7.60
C ALA A 101 -20.32 43.63 -6.36
N TRP A 102 -21.50 43.39 -5.79
CA TRP A 102 -21.67 42.46 -4.67
C TRP A 102 -21.42 41.01 -5.10
N LEU A 103 -21.90 40.62 -6.29
CA LEU A 103 -21.67 39.29 -6.86
C LEU A 103 -20.19 39.05 -7.17
N GLY A 104 -19.47 40.08 -7.65
CA GLY A 104 -18.03 40.05 -7.86
C GLY A 104 -17.23 39.84 -6.57
N ASP A 105 -17.57 40.57 -5.49
CA ASP A 105 -16.94 40.38 -4.17
C ASP A 105 -17.22 38.98 -3.60
N LEU A 106 -18.43 38.45 -3.81
CA LEU A 106 -18.78 37.07 -3.42
C LEU A 106 -17.91 36.04 -4.15
N ALA A 107 -17.76 36.19 -5.47
CA ALA A 107 -16.95 35.29 -6.29
C ALA A 107 -15.49 35.24 -5.81
N HIS A 108 -14.85 36.39 -5.59
CA HIS A 108 -13.48 36.46 -5.10
C HIS A 108 -13.29 35.79 -3.74
N ARG A 109 -14.19 36.09 -2.79
CA ARG A 109 -14.09 35.54 -1.42
C ARG A 109 -14.37 34.05 -1.37
N PHE A 110 -15.31 33.56 -2.18
CA PHE A 110 -15.65 32.14 -2.22
C PHE A 110 -14.53 31.33 -2.88
N ALA A 111 -13.99 31.82 -4.00
CA ALA A 111 -12.86 31.20 -4.70
C ALA A 111 -11.65 31.00 -3.76
N GLY A 112 -11.25 32.04 -3.03
CA GLY A 112 -10.12 31.98 -2.10
C GLY A 112 -10.30 31.05 -0.89
N ARG A 113 -11.54 30.62 -0.58
CA ARG A 113 -11.83 29.84 0.62
C ARG A 113 -12.21 28.38 0.36
N ALA A 114 -13.02 28.12 -0.67
CA ALA A 114 -13.78 26.88 -0.71
C ALA A 114 -14.24 26.40 -2.10
N ALA A 115 -13.65 26.88 -3.20
CA ALA A 115 -14.05 26.45 -4.54
C ALA A 115 -13.14 25.31 -5.05
N LEU A 116 -13.35 24.08 -4.61
CA LEU A 116 -12.47 22.92 -4.87
C LEU A 116 -13.00 21.94 -5.93
N SER A 117 -14.23 22.11 -6.41
CA SER A 117 -14.90 21.17 -7.33
C SER A 117 -15.35 21.78 -8.67
N GLU A 118 -15.63 20.95 -9.69
CA GLU A 118 -16.20 21.35 -10.99
C GLU A 118 -17.45 22.24 -10.82
N ALA A 119 -18.34 21.85 -9.89
CA ALA A 119 -19.58 22.58 -9.63
C ALA A 119 -19.32 23.97 -9.04
N GLU A 120 -18.28 24.10 -8.20
CA GLU A 120 -17.89 25.37 -7.57
C GLU A 120 -17.17 26.28 -8.54
N TYR A 121 -16.32 25.72 -9.39
CA TYR A 121 -15.73 26.43 -10.52
C TYR A 121 -16.82 27.04 -11.40
N THR A 122 -17.81 26.23 -11.80
CA THR A 122 -18.93 26.69 -12.63
C THR A 122 -19.73 27.79 -11.93
N PHE A 123 -19.95 27.65 -10.62
CA PHE A 123 -20.65 28.67 -9.83
C PHE A 123 -19.90 30.01 -9.77
N VAL A 124 -18.59 29.99 -9.55
CA VAL A 124 -17.74 31.20 -9.57
C VAL A 124 -17.71 31.81 -10.98
N GLY A 125 -17.63 30.97 -12.03
CA GLY A 125 -17.73 31.39 -13.42
C GLY A 125 -19.03 32.15 -13.72
N GLU A 126 -20.17 31.62 -13.28
CA GLU A 126 -21.47 32.30 -13.46
C GLU A 126 -21.57 33.61 -12.66
N LEU A 127 -21.10 33.64 -11.42
CA LEU A 127 -21.08 34.87 -10.62
C LEU A 127 -20.26 35.98 -11.29
N THR A 128 -19.07 35.64 -11.78
CA THR A 128 -18.15 36.59 -12.44
C THR A 128 -18.69 37.05 -13.80
N ARG A 129 -19.30 36.13 -14.56
CA ARG A 129 -19.99 36.44 -15.82
C ARG A 129 -21.15 37.42 -15.62
N ILE A 130 -22.00 37.20 -14.61
CA ILE A 130 -23.12 38.10 -14.28
C ILE A 130 -22.58 39.44 -13.79
N ALA A 131 -21.56 39.42 -12.93
CA ALA A 131 -20.93 40.61 -12.36
C ALA A 131 -20.10 41.41 -13.39
N ARG A 132 -19.75 40.82 -14.53
CA ARG A 132 -18.84 41.35 -15.55
C ARG A 132 -17.45 41.72 -14.98
N VAL A 133 -16.94 40.86 -14.10
CA VAL A 133 -15.60 40.97 -13.51
C VAL A 133 -14.70 39.82 -13.97
N PRO A 134 -13.36 39.97 -13.94
CA PRO A 134 -12.44 38.88 -14.24
C PRO A 134 -12.62 37.68 -13.28
N LEU A 135 -12.31 36.48 -13.77
CA LEU A 135 -12.32 35.27 -12.96
C LEU A 135 -11.20 35.33 -11.89
N PRO A 136 -11.50 35.11 -10.60
CA PRO A 136 -10.48 35.04 -9.54
C PRO A 136 -9.48 33.90 -9.79
N VAL A 137 -8.19 34.16 -9.73
CA VAL A 137 -7.15 33.12 -9.89
C VAL A 137 -6.66 32.69 -8.52
N THR A 138 -7.21 31.60 -8.00
CA THR A 138 -6.89 31.04 -6.67
C THR A 138 -6.63 29.55 -6.76
N ASP A 139 -5.78 29.01 -5.90
CA ASP A 139 -5.39 27.60 -5.90
C ASP A 139 -6.60 26.66 -5.86
N ASN A 140 -7.60 26.96 -5.01
CA ASN A 140 -8.81 26.16 -4.93
C ASN A 140 -9.53 26.13 -6.29
N LEU A 141 -9.74 27.30 -6.90
CA LEU A 141 -10.45 27.40 -8.18
C LEU A 141 -9.72 26.64 -9.30
N VAL A 142 -8.39 26.62 -9.27
CA VAL A 142 -7.57 25.82 -10.20
C VAL A 142 -7.83 24.33 -9.98
N THR A 143 -7.92 23.85 -8.74
CA THR A 143 -8.32 22.46 -8.44
C THR A 143 -9.69 22.12 -9.05
N GLY A 144 -10.71 22.95 -8.83
CA GLY A 144 -12.05 22.74 -9.40
C GLY A 144 -12.07 22.79 -10.93
N TRP A 145 -11.25 23.66 -11.53
CA TRP A 145 -11.07 23.72 -12.98
C TRP A 145 -10.41 22.46 -13.54
N THR A 146 -9.35 21.95 -12.90
CA THR A 146 -8.70 20.71 -13.35
C THR A 146 -9.61 19.49 -13.26
N GLU A 147 -10.53 19.45 -12.29
CA GLU A 147 -11.59 18.42 -12.22
C GLU A 147 -12.56 18.51 -13.39
N LEU A 148 -13.03 19.72 -13.75
CA LEU A 148 -13.88 19.94 -14.92
C LEU A 148 -13.18 19.48 -16.21
N VAL A 149 -11.91 19.87 -16.39
CA VAL A 149 -11.10 19.47 -17.55
C VAL A 149 -10.98 17.95 -17.62
N GLY A 150 -10.71 17.29 -16.50
CA GLY A 150 -10.65 15.83 -16.40
C GLY A 150 -11.98 15.15 -16.76
N ALA A 151 -13.10 15.65 -16.23
CA ALA A 151 -14.44 15.14 -16.52
C ALA A 151 -14.84 15.33 -17.99
N ALA A 152 -14.44 16.45 -18.61
CA ALA A 152 -14.71 16.75 -20.01
C ALA A 152 -14.10 15.74 -20.99
N ARG A 153 -13.00 15.06 -20.59
CA ARG A 153 -12.34 14.02 -21.40
C ARG A 153 -13.21 12.81 -21.65
N TRP A 154 -14.17 12.53 -20.76
CA TRP A 154 -14.94 11.27 -20.75
C TRP A 154 -16.45 11.45 -21.01
N ARG A 155 -16.87 12.60 -21.54
CA ARG A 155 -18.30 12.83 -21.87
C ARG A 155 -18.70 12.01 -23.12
N ARG A 156 -19.80 11.24 -23.00
CA ARG A 156 -20.48 10.48 -24.08
C ARG A 156 -19.68 9.31 -24.71
N ARG A 157 -18.89 8.57 -23.92
CA ARG A 157 -18.13 7.36 -24.35
C ARG A 157 -17.06 7.58 -25.43
N THR A 158 -16.80 8.82 -25.85
CA THR A 158 -15.71 9.18 -26.78
C THR A 158 -14.69 10.04 -26.05
N ARG A 159 -13.42 9.62 -26.07
CA ARG A 159 -12.30 10.38 -25.46
C ARG A 159 -11.95 11.58 -26.35
N ARG A 160 -12.08 12.80 -25.81
CA ARG A 160 -11.60 14.02 -26.48
C ARG A 160 -10.15 14.32 -26.09
N PRO A 161 -9.30 14.81 -27.01
CA PRO A 161 -7.95 15.25 -26.68
C PRO A 161 -7.94 16.42 -25.69
N LEU A 162 -7.02 16.41 -24.74
CA LEU A 162 -6.83 17.43 -23.71
C LEU A 162 -6.46 18.78 -24.32
N THR A 163 -5.63 18.78 -25.36
CA THR A 163 -5.25 19.99 -26.10
C THR A 163 -6.47 20.71 -26.67
N GLU A 164 -7.42 19.99 -27.26
CA GLU A 164 -8.66 20.58 -27.76
C GLU A 164 -9.52 21.15 -26.63
N ILE A 165 -9.65 20.41 -25.52
CA ILE A 165 -10.43 20.86 -24.35
C ILE A 165 -9.85 22.16 -23.80
N LEU A 166 -8.53 22.26 -23.65
CA LEU A 166 -7.87 23.45 -23.14
C LEU A 166 -7.90 24.63 -24.12
N ARG A 167 -7.89 24.37 -25.45
CA ARG A 167 -8.08 25.41 -26.47
C ARG A 167 -9.50 25.98 -26.48
N ASP A 168 -10.49 25.13 -26.26
CA ASP A 168 -11.91 25.54 -26.20
C ASP A 168 -12.24 26.29 -24.90
N ASP A 169 -11.41 26.19 -23.86
CA ASP A 169 -11.64 26.80 -22.56
C ASP A 169 -11.14 28.26 -22.52
N PRO A 170 -12.06 29.25 -22.35
CA PRO A 170 -11.71 30.67 -22.36
C PRO A 170 -10.85 31.11 -21.15
N HIS A 171 -10.72 30.26 -20.13
CA HIS A 171 -9.99 30.54 -18.89
C HIS A 171 -8.65 29.82 -18.82
N ALA A 172 -8.31 28.94 -19.76
CA ALA A 172 -7.07 28.16 -19.75
C ALA A 172 -5.82 29.05 -19.69
N ALA A 173 -5.77 30.14 -20.48
CA ALA A 173 -4.64 31.07 -20.51
C ALA A 173 -4.36 31.73 -19.15
N VAL A 174 -5.38 31.86 -18.30
CA VAL A 174 -5.30 32.53 -17.00
C VAL A 174 -5.08 31.54 -15.86
N LEU A 175 -5.70 30.35 -15.93
CA LEU A 175 -5.64 29.35 -14.87
C LEU A 175 -4.45 28.40 -14.99
N ALA A 176 -4.02 28.04 -16.20
CA ALA A 176 -2.90 27.13 -16.41
C ALA A 176 -1.56 27.64 -15.83
N PRO A 177 -1.18 28.94 -15.96
CA PRO A 177 0.02 29.47 -15.33
C PRO A 177 0.05 29.26 -13.81
N ARG A 178 -1.12 29.30 -13.16
CA ARG A 178 -1.24 29.16 -11.70
C ARG A 178 -0.80 27.78 -11.21
N LEU A 179 -0.90 26.73 -12.04
CA LEU A 179 -0.39 25.38 -11.71
C LEU A 179 1.11 25.38 -11.36
N PHE A 180 1.88 26.29 -11.95
CA PHE A 180 3.32 26.42 -11.73
C PHE A 180 3.66 27.27 -10.49
N GLU A 181 2.66 27.86 -9.85
CA GLU A 181 2.81 28.66 -8.63
C GLU A 181 2.37 27.91 -7.37
N MET A 182 1.49 26.92 -7.53
CA MET A 182 0.95 26.10 -6.44
C MET A 182 2.03 25.30 -5.72
N ALA A 183 1.83 25.10 -4.40
CA ALA A 183 2.74 24.31 -3.57
C ALA A 183 2.75 22.83 -3.98
N GLU A 184 1.58 22.30 -4.35
CA GLU A 184 1.36 20.94 -4.85
C GLU A 184 0.40 20.97 -6.03
N LEU A 185 0.58 20.06 -6.99
CA LEU A 185 -0.35 19.93 -8.12
C LEU A 185 -1.69 19.34 -7.66
N PRO A 186 -2.82 19.77 -8.27
CA PRO A 186 -4.10 19.09 -8.08
C PRO A 186 -4.01 17.61 -8.48
N PRO A 187 -4.66 16.69 -7.75
CA PRO A 187 -4.61 15.25 -8.03
C PRO A 187 -5.17 14.90 -9.43
N GLN A 188 -5.99 15.77 -10.02
CA GLN A 188 -6.57 15.61 -11.36
C GLN A 188 -5.55 15.88 -12.49
N VAL A 189 -4.42 16.50 -12.17
CA VAL A 189 -3.28 16.69 -13.09
C VAL A 189 -2.38 15.45 -13.02
N ASP A 190 -2.97 14.30 -13.34
CA ASP A 190 -2.27 13.02 -13.24
C ASP A 190 -1.27 12.82 -14.39
N PHE A 191 -0.12 12.24 -14.07
CA PHE A 191 1.03 12.03 -14.95
C PHE A 191 1.56 10.60 -14.80
N TYR A 192 0.80 9.64 -15.33
CA TYR A 192 1.23 8.24 -15.47
C TYR A 192 0.76 7.55 -16.77
N ASP A 193 -0.06 8.20 -17.58
CA ASP A 193 -0.49 7.68 -18.89
C ASP A 193 0.64 7.85 -19.92
N ALA A 194 1.04 6.73 -20.54
CA ALA A 194 1.94 6.58 -21.70
C ALA A 194 2.82 7.81 -22.03
N PRO A 195 4.13 7.80 -21.68
CA PRO A 195 5.04 8.95 -21.84
C PRO A 195 5.10 9.54 -23.26
N ASP A 196 4.74 8.74 -24.26
CA ASP A 196 4.79 9.06 -25.69
C ASP A 196 3.47 9.63 -26.25
N SER A 197 2.40 9.69 -25.43
CA SER A 197 1.11 10.25 -25.84
C SER A 197 1.15 11.78 -25.78
N GLN A 198 0.80 12.48 -26.86
CA GLN A 198 0.64 13.95 -26.80
C GLN A 198 -0.59 14.38 -25.99
N ASP A 199 -1.50 13.45 -25.68
CA ASP A 199 -2.78 13.69 -25.00
C ASP A 199 -2.64 13.66 -23.46
N HIS A 200 -1.63 14.34 -22.91
CA HIS A 200 -1.42 14.49 -21.46
C HIS A 200 -1.04 15.94 -21.10
N TRP A 201 -1.15 16.30 -19.82
CA TRP A 201 -1.00 17.69 -19.37
C TRP A 201 0.31 18.36 -19.81
N PRO A 202 1.51 17.74 -19.63
CA PRO A 202 2.73 18.39 -20.12
C PRO A 202 2.76 18.65 -21.63
N GLY A 203 2.26 17.73 -22.46
CA GLY A 203 2.19 17.92 -23.91
C GLY A 203 1.20 19.02 -24.29
N ALA A 204 0.05 19.05 -23.62
CA ALA A 204 -0.96 20.07 -23.87
C ALA A 204 -0.50 21.47 -23.47
N LEU A 205 0.18 21.62 -22.33
CA LEU A 205 0.75 22.90 -21.89
C LEU A 205 1.86 23.40 -22.83
N SER A 206 2.71 22.51 -23.34
CA SER A 206 3.71 22.86 -24.35
C SER A 206 3.07 23.29 -25.67
N THR A 207 2.03 22.58 -26.12
CA THR A 207 1.28 22.96 -27.33
C THR A 207 0.63 24.34 -27.17
N LEU A 208 0.07 24.64 -25.99
CA LEU A 208 -0.51 25.97 -25.69
C LEU A 208 0.55 27.07 -25.67
N ALA A 209 1.79 26.76 -25.28
CA ALA A 209 2.91 27.70 -25.35
C ALA A 209 3.36 27.92 -26.80
N GLU A 210 3.41 26.87 -27.63
CA GLU A 210 3.68 26.96 -29.07
C GLU A 210 2.61 27.79 -29.80
N ASP A 211 1.33 27.61 -29.43
CA ASP A 211 0.19 28.37 -29.96
C ASP A 211 0.18 29.85 -29.51
N GLY A 212 1.08 30.25 -28.60
CA GLY A 212 1.16 31.61 -28.04
C GLY A 212 0.05 31.92 -27.01
N VAL A 213 -0.68 30.92 -26.55
CA VAL A 213 -1.71 31.05 -25.50
C VAL A 213 -1.07 31.19 -24.12
N LEU A 214 0.09 30.56 -23.91
CA LEU A 214 0.91 30.66 -22.69
C LEU A 214 2.29 31.23 -23.02
N ASP A 215 2.86 32.03 -22.10
CA ASP A 215 4.22 32.56 -22.24
C ASP A 215 5.26 31.46 -21.96
N ARG A 216 6.00 31.05 -23.00
CA ARG A 216 7.04 30.02 -22.94
C ARG A 216 8.13 30.35 -21.91
N SER A 217 8.65 31.58 -21.92
CA SER A 217 9.76 31.98 -21.05
C SER A 217 9.33 32.02 -19.59
N TYR A 218 8.11 32.47 -19.33
CA TYR A 218 7.50 32.37 -17.99
C TYR A 218 7.39 30.92 -17.53
N LEU A 219 6.89 30.00 -18.37
CA LEU A 219 6.77 28.58 -18.00
C LEU A 219 8.12 27.93 -17.72
N VAL A 220 9.17 28.21 -18.51
CA VAL A 220 10.53 27.73 -18.27
C VAL A 220 11.05 28.19 -16.91
N GLU A 221 10.93 29.48 -16.60
CA GLU A 221 11.36 30.04 -15.32
C GLU A 221 10.65 29.36 -14.14
N ARG A 222 9.33 29.18 -14.23
CA ARG A 222 8.55 28.56 -13.15
C ARG A 222 8.82 27.07 -13.02
N CYS A 223 9.06 26.35 -14.12
CA CYS A 223 9.50 24.96 -14.08
C CYS A 223 10.81 24.82 -13.29
N VAL A 224 11.83 25.62 -13.61
CA VAL A 224 13.13 25.58 -12.91
C VAL A 224 12.94 25.91 -11.43
N ALA A 225 12.19 26.96 -11.09
CA ALA A 225 11.91 27.33 -9.70
C ALA A 225 11.18 26.22 -8.93
N ARG A 226 10.27 25.48 -9.58
CA ARG A 226 9.55 24.34 -8.98
C ARG A 226 10.45 23.13 -8.77
N LEU A 227 11.33 22.83 -9.72
CA LEU A 227 12.30 21.74 -9.60
C LEU A 227 13.31 22.03 -8.48
N MET A 228 13.82 23.27 -8.39
CA MET A 228 14.73 23.72 -7.33
C MET A 228 14.09 23.69 -5.94
N ARG A 229 12.80 23.99 -5.82
CA ARG A 229 12.07 23.92 -4.54
C ARG A 229 11.92 22.48 -4.02
N GLY A 230 12.01 21.48 -4.91
CA GLY A 230 11.72 20.09 -4.56
C GLY A 230 10.23 19.83 -4.32
N GLY A 231 9.92 18.77 -3.58
CA GLY A 231 8.55 18.32 -3.29
C GLY A 231 8.27 16.89 -3.73
N LYS A 232 6.99 16.54 -3.90
CA LYS A 232 6.55 15.19 -4.30
C LYS A 232 7.22 14.76 -5.61
N SER A 233 7.65 13.49 -5.67
CA SER A 233 8.33 12.93 -6.84
C SER A 233 7.49 13.01 -8.12
N VAL A 234 6.16 12.91 -8.01
CA VAL A 234 5.23 13.00 -9.15
C VAL A 234 5.24 14.41 -9.74
N ASP A 235 5.08 15.43 -8.89
CA ASP A 235 5.11 16.84 -9.29
C ASP A 235 6.44 17.21 -9.95
N GLN A 236 7.58 16.78 -9.38
CA GLN A 236 8.89 17.05 -9.98
C GLN A 236 9.03 16.44 -11.38
N ARG A 237 8.51 15.22 -11.60
CA ARG A 237 8.49 14.60 -12.93
C ARG A 237 7.59 15.36 -13.92
N PHE A 238 6.46 15.86 -13.45
CA PHE A 238 5.57 16.70 -14.25
C PHE A 238 6.29 17.97 -14.76
N PHE A 239 6.89 18.75 -13.86
CA PHE A 239 7.57 20.00 -14.23
C PHE A 239 8.79 19.75 -15.13
N LEU A 240 9.51 18.65 -14.91
CA LEU A 240 10.58 18.21 -15.80
C LEU A 240 10.06 17.88 -17.20
N ALA A 241 8.94 17.16 -17.30
CA ALA A 241 8.34 16.78 -18.58
C ALA A 241 7.86 17.99 -19.39
N VAL A 242 7.38 19.04 -18.71
CA VAL A 242 7.05 20.33 -19.35
C VAL A 242 8.33 21.03 -19.82
N LEU A 243 9.32 21.18 -18.93
CA LEU A 243 10.58 21.87 -19.23
C LEU A 243 11.30 21.26 -20.44
N GLN A 244 11.36 19.93 -20.52
CA GLN A 244 11.99 19.22 -21.63
C GLN A 244 11.31 19.49 -22.98
N ARG A 245 9.98 19.68 -22.98
CA ARG A 245 9.20 19.98 -24.19
C ARG A 245 9.26 21.45 -24.59
N LEU A 246 9.47 22.35 -23.63
CA LEU A 246 9.61 23.78 -23.92
C LEU A 246 10.97 24.13 -24.53
N GLU A 247 11.95 23.23 -24.44
CA GLU A 247 13.32 23.35 -24.95
C GLU A 247 14.02 24.65 -24.52
N ALA A 248 14.70 24.62 -23.36
CA ALA A 248 15.48 25.77 -22.90
C ALA A 248 16.54 26.18 -23.92
N THR A 249 16.63 27.48 -24.20
CA THR A 249 17.62 28.06 -25.10
C THR A 249 19.02 28.01 -24.47
N GLU A 250 20.07 28.13 -25.29
CA GLU A 250 21.45 28.11 -24.78
C GLU A 250 21.72 29.22 -23.75
N ASP A 251 21.15 30.41 -23.95
CA ASP A 251 21.25 31.53 -23.01
C ASP A 251 20.50 31.26 -21.69
N GLU A 252 19.34 30.61 -21.74
CA GLU A 252 18.58 30.20 -20.56
C GLU A 252 19.30 29.09 -19.77
N GLU A 253 19.97 28.17 -20.46
CA GLU A 253 20.82 27.16 -19.80
C GLU A 253 22.00 27.82 -19.08
N LYS A 254 22.72 28.71 -19.79
CA LYS A 254 23.91 29.39 -19.28
C LYS A 254 23.63 30.29 -18.09
N SER A 255 22.57 31.09 -18.15
CA SER A 255 22.18 32.02 -17.07
C SER A 255 21.79 31.31 -15.76
N ARG A 256 21.53 30.00 -15.82
CA ARG A 256 21.04 29.18 -14.70
C ARG A 256 22.02 28.09 -14.25
N LEU A 257 23.32 28.28 -14.52
CA LEU A 257 24.36 27.30 -14.17
C LEU A 257 24.24 26.77 -12.72
N ARG A 258 24.04 27.66 -11.75
CA ARG A 258 23.90 27.29 -10.33
C ARG A 258 22.67 26.43 -10.05
N ASP A 259 21.55 26.69 -10.73
CA ASP A 259 20.32 25.90 -10.58
C ASP A 259 20.55 24.48 -11.12
N TRP A 260 21.25 24.34 -12.26
CA TRP A 260 21.59 23.02 -12.81
C TRP A 260 22.55 22.24 -11.91
N THR A 261 23.56 22.91 -11.35
CA THR A 261 24.49 22.28 -10.38
C THR A 261 23.74 21.73 -9.17
N ALA A 262 22.87 22.54 -8.56
CA ALA A 262 22.06 22.11 -7.41
C ALA A 262 21.08 20.98 -7.78
N MET A 263 20.41 21.06 -8.93
CA MET A 263 19.52 19.98 -9.39
C MET A 263 20.25 18.67 -9.69
N ALA A 264 21.50 18.73 -10.17
CA ALA A 264 22.32 17.54 -10.39
C ALA A 264 22.73 16.88 -9.06
N ALA A 265 23.01 17.68 -8.03
CA ALA A 265 23.39 17.21 -6.71
C ALA A 265 22.19 16.63 -5.93
N ASP A 266 21.09 17.38 -5.81
CA ASP A 266 20.01 17.09 -4.86
C ASP A 266 18.68 16.66 -5.51
N GLY A 267 18.55 16.79 -6.83
CA GLY A 267 17.32 16.44 -7.54
C GLY A 267 17.01 14.94 -7.51
N ILE A 268 15.75 14.57 -7.75
CA ILE A 268 15.39 13.17 -8.01
C ILE A 268 16.09 12.67 -9.28
N ALA A 269 16.31 11.36 -9.42
CA ALA A 269 17.11 10.79 -10.50
C ALA A 269 16.80 11.33 -11.93
N PRO A 270 15.53 11.49 -12.37
CA PRO A 270 15.24 12.09 -13.68
C PRO A 270 15.66 13.55 -13.81
N VAL A 271 15.49 14.34 -12.74
CA VAL A 271 15.83 15.77 -12.70
C VAL A 271 17.34 15.94 -12.69
N ALA A 272 18.03 15.17 -11.83
CA ALA A 272 19.49 15.14 -11.79
C ALA A 272 20.09 14.72 -13.15
N SER A 273 19.47 13.75 -13.83
CA SER A 273 19.91 13.31 -15.16
C SER A 273 19.75 14.37 -16.24
N HIS A 274 18.66 15.13 -16.20
CA HIS A 274 18.47 16.24 -17.12
C HIS A 274 19.46 17.37 -16.84
N ALA A 275 19.63 17.75 -15.57
CA ALA A 275 20.57 18.78 -15.16
C ALA A 275 22.03 18.41 -15.54
N GLN A 276 22.44 17.16 -15.33
CA GLN A 276 23.73 16.66 -15.80
C GLN A 276 23.89 16.80 -17.32
N GLN A 277 22.85 16.52 -18.12
CA GLN A 277 22.91 16.69 -19.57
C GLN A 277 23.09 18.16 -19.97
N VAL A 278 22.46 19.10 -19.25
CA VAL A 278 22.66 20.54 -19.45
C VAL A 278 24.12 20.92 -19.13
N LEU A 279 24.67 20.45 -17.99
CA LEU A 279 26.06 20.69 -17.61
C LEU A 279 27.06 20.13 -18.63
N VAL A 280 26.78 18.96 -19.22
CA VAL A 280 27.57 18.39 -20.32
C VAL A 280 27.56 19.30 -21.56
N ARG A 281 26.42 19.89 -21.91
CA ARG A 281 26.33 20.86 -23.02
C ARG A 281 27.11 22.14 -22.72
N LEU A 282 27.04 22.64 -21.48
CA LEU A 282 27.79 23.82 -21.04
C LEU A 282 29.32 23.59 -21.06
N ASP A 283 29.81 22.42 -20.62
CA ASP A 283 31.23 22.06 -20.74
C ASP A 283 31.69 21.95 -22.21
N ALA A 284 30.85 21.38 -23.08
CA ALA A 284 31.16 21.27 -24.51
C ALA A 284 31.29 22.66 -25.18
N ARG A 285 30.54 23.66 -24.71
CA ARG A 285 30.65 25.07 -25.13
C ARG A 285 31.77 25.84 -24.42
N GLY A 286 32.44 25.25 -23.43
CA GLY A 286 33.48 25.92 -22.63
C GLY A 286 32.93 26.91 -21.60
N GLU A 287 31.65 26.77 -21.22
CA GLU A 287 30.93 27.68 -20.33
C GLU A 287 30.85 27.16 -18.88
N LEU A 288 31.36 25.96 -18.60
CA LEU A 288 31.43 25.35 -17.28
C LEU A 288 32.87 25.44 -16.72
N PRO A 289 33.12 26.21 -15.64
CA PRO A 289 34.42 26.25 -14.98
C PRO A 289 34.82 24.88 -14.39
N VAL A 290 36.11 24.54 -14.43
CA VAL A 290 36.65 23.27 -13.91
C VAL A 290 36.32 23.05 -12.43
N ARG A 291 36.40 24.12 -11.62
CA ARG A 291 36.07 24.08 -10.21
C ARG A 291 34.59 23.75 -9.94
N GLU A 292 33.68 24.41 -10.65
CA GLU A 292 32.23 24.13 -10.56
C GLU A 292 31.93 22.69 -11.02
N LEU A 293 32.65 22.20 -12.04
CA LEU A 293 32.57 20.81 -12.47
C LEU A 293 33.09 19.85 -11.39
N ALA A 294 34.17 20.17 -10.67
CA ALA A 294 34.68 19.36 -9.58
C ALA A 294 33.67 19.26 -8.43
N ASP A 295 33.14 20.41 -8.00
CA ASP A 295 32.19 20.54 -6.89
C ASP A 295 30.91 19.75 -7.16
N VAL A 296 30.28 19.93 -8.34
CA VAL A 296 29.09 19.15 -8.71
C VAL A 296 29.39 17.67 -8.88
N SER A 297 30.59 17.32 -9.36
CA SER A 297 30.97 15.92 -9.59
C SER A 297 31.07 15.14 -8.29
N GLY A 298 31.62 15.74 -7.22
CA GLY A 298 31.67 15.07 -5.91
C GLY A 298 30.27 14.65 -5.45
N ALA A 299 29.31 15.59 -5.48
CA ALA A 299 27.94 15.31 -5.11
C ALA A 299 27.27 14.27 -6.03
N VAL A 300 27.47 14.35 -7.36
CA VAL A 300 26.87 13.41 -8.33
C VAL A 300 27.45 12.00 -8.21
N LEU A 301 28.74 11.87 -7.91
CA LEU A 301 29.43 10.58 -7.80
C LEU A 301 29.13 9.84 -6.49
N PHE A 302 28.74 10.55 -5.44
CA PHE A 302 28.23 9.98 -4.18
C PHE A 302 26.83 9.35 -4.32
N ARG A 303 26.11 9.64 -5.41
CA ARG A 303 24.76 9.13 -5.61
C ARG A 303 24.75 7.64 -5.98
N GLN A 304 23.67 6.95 -5.62
CA GLN A 304 23.52 5.50 -5.89
C GLN A 304 23.09 5.18 -7.33
N GLU A 305 22.65 6.17 -8.12
CA GLU A 305 22.16 5.88 -9.47
C GLU A 305 23.29 5.65 -10.48
N LYS A 306 23.69 4.38 -10.64
CA LYS A 306 24.74 3.91 -11.56
C LYS A 306 24.82 4.59 -12.93
N LYS A 307 23.68 4.88 -13.60
CA LYS A 307 23.68 5.53 -14.92
C LYS A 307 24.20 6.97 -14.86
N LEU A 308 23.80 7.72 -13.84
CA LEU A 308 24.25 9.10 -13.60
C LEU A 308 25.74 9.13 -13.32
N VAL A 309 26.19 8.26 -12.41
CA VAL A 309 27.60 8.17 -12.01
C VAL A 309 28.49 7.80 -13.18
N ARG A 310 28.11 6.81 -14.01
CA ARG A 310 28.86 6.45 -15.22
C ARG A 310 28.92 7.57 -16.25
N ALA A 311 27.84 8.33 -16.41
CA ALA A 311 27.82 9.49 -17.29
C ALA A 311 28.77 10.59 -16.77
N GLN A 312 28.80 10.81 -15.44
CA GLN A 312 29.69 11.80 -14.80
C GLN A 312 31.17 11.41 -14.95
N LEU A 313 31.53 10.16 -14.65
CA LEU A 313 32.89 9.65 -14.87
C LEU A 313 33.32 9.77 -16.35
N THR A 314 32.37 9.66 -17.28
CA THR A 314 32.64 9.84 -18.72
C THR A 314 32.87 11.30 -19.08
N LEU A 315 32.11 12.24 -18.49
CA LEU A 315 32.35 13.68 -18.64
C LEU A 315 33.73 14.06 -18.09
N LEU A 316 34.04 13.67 -16.84
CA LEU A 316 35.34 13.93 -16.22
C LEU A 316 36.50 13.36 -17.04
N GLY A 317 36.36 12.13 -17.55
CA GLY A 317 37.38 11.54 -18.42
C GLY A 317 37.56 12.23 -19.77
N LYS A 318 36.55 12.94 -20.29
CA LYS A 318 36.69 13.81 -21.48
C LYS A 318 37.43 15.10 -21.14
N VAL A 319 37.10 15.74 -20.02
CA VAL A 319 37.74 16.98 -19.57
C VAL A 319 39.23 16.73 -19.26
N LEU A 320 39.55 15.69 -18.49
CA LEU A 320 40.94 15.28 -18.19
C LEU A 320 41.76 14.94 -19.44
N ARG A 321 41.10 14.44 -20.49
CA ARG A 321 41.76 14.18 -21.78
C ARG A 321 42.03 15.47 -22.56
N ARG A 322 41.13 16.46 -22.47
CA ARG A 322 41.28 17.78 -23.11
C ARG A 322 42.37 18.59 -22.42
N ASP A 323 42.43 18.53 -21.09
CA ASP A 323 43.42 19.22 -20.26
C ASP A 323 43.78 18.41 -19.02
N SER A 324 44.95 17.76 -19.03
CA SER A 324 45.42 16.93 -17.92
C SER A 324 45.93 17.73 -16.72
N SER A 325 46.15 19.05 -16.87
CA SER A 325 46.57 19.90 -15.74
C SER A 325 45.48 20.03 -14.67
N THR A 326 44.22 19.79 -15.04
CA THR A 326 43.04 19.77 -14.16
C THR A 326 42.96 18.55 -13.24
N ALA A 327 43.88 17.58 -13.39
CA ALA A 327 43.86 16.33 -12.62
C ALA A 327 43.90 16.53 -11.11
N GLY A 328 44.61 17.55 -10.62
CA GLY A 328 44.67 17.88 -9.19
C GLY A 328 43.32 18.29 -8.59
N GLU A 329 42.45 18.92 -9.37
CA GLU A 329 41.11 19.37 -8.93
C GLU A 329 40.04 18.29 -9.16
N LEU A 330 40.13 17.51 -10.24
CA LEU A 330 39.07 16.57 -10.63
C LEU A 330 39.22 15.16 -10.05
N LEU A 331 40.44 14.68 -9.80
CA LEU A 331 40.63 13.31 -9.29
C LEU A 331 40.08 13.07 -7.88
N PRO A 332 40.14 14.02 -6.92
CA PRO A 332 39.43 13.88 -5.64
C PRO A 332 37.94 13.60 -5.83
N ALA A 333 37.27 14.32 -6.72
CA ALA A 333 35.86 14.06 -7.03
C ALA A 333 35.67 12.65 -7.63
N VAL A 334 36.56 12.20 -8.53
CA VAL A 334 36.49 10.83 -9.10
C VAL A 334 36.56 9.74 -8.01
N ALA A 335 37.34 9.96 -6.95
CA ALA A 335 37.54 9.00 -5.88
C ALA A 335 36.30 8.78 -5.00
N GLU A 336 35.36 9.72 -4.95
CA GLU A 336 34.05 9.53 -4.29
C GLU A 336 33.30 8.31 -4.86
N ALA A 337 33.55 7.95 -6.12
CA ALA A 337 32.93 6.79 -6.75
C ALA A 337 33.48 5.42 -6.26
N PHE A 338 34.53 5.41 -5.41
CA PHE A 338 35.04 4.17 -4.80
C PHE A 338 34.07 3.56 -3.79
N GLY A 339 33.27 4.40 -3.11
CA GLY A 339 32.22 3.93 -2.18
C GLY A 339 30.94 3.40 -2.84
N HIS A 340 30.85 3.37 -4.17
CA HIS A 340 29.62 2.95 -4.86
C HIS A 340 29.46 1.42 -4.89
N GLU A 341 28.25 0.91 -4.63
CA GLU A 341 27.89 -0.54 -4.68
C GLU A 341 28.24 -1.27 -6.01
N ALA A 342 28.39 -0.55 -7.12
CA ALA A 342 28.53 -1.14 -8.44
C ALA A 342 30.01 -1.30 -8.81
N ILE A 343 30.49 -2.55 -8.85
CA ILE A 343 31.89 -2.88 -9.17
C ILE A 343 32.38 -2.27 -10.50
N ASP A 344 31.53 -2.11 -11.55
CA ASP A 344 31.99 -1.44 -12.79
C ASP A 344 32.21 0.05 -12.64
N VAL A 345 31.51 0.69 -11.71
CA VAL A 345 31.68 2.11 -11.41
C VAL A 345 33.01 2.30 -10.68
N GLN A 346 33.24 1.52 -9.62
CA GLN A 346 34.51 1.46 -8.88
C GLN A 346 35.70 1.21 -9.82
N GLU A 347 35.64 0.15 -10.64
CA GLU A 347 36.70 -0.20 -11.58
C GLU A 347 36.99 0.93 -12.59
N ARG A 348 35.93 1.60 -13.08
CA ARG A 348 36.07 2.69 -14.06
C ARG A 348 36.64 3.95 -13.43
N ALA A 349 36.26 4.26 -12.19
CA ALA A 349 36.87 5.34 -11.41
C ALA A 349 38.35 5.04 -11.16
N LEU A 350 38.69 3.82 -10.73
CA LEU A 350 40.06 3.41 -10.44
C LEU A 350 40.95 3.48 -11.68
N LYS A 351 40.45 3.03 -12.84
CA LYS A 351 41.15 3.17 -14.12
C LYS A 351 41.37 4.63 -14.52
N LEU A 352 40.44 5.51 -14.20
CA LEU A 352 40.56 6.93 -14.50
C LEU A 352 41.60 7.60 -13.60
N VAL A 353 41.59 7.29 -12.29
CA VAL A 353 42.60 7.72 -11.33
C VAL A 353 43.98 7.22 -11.74
N ALA A 354 44.15 5.91 -11.95
CA ALA A 354 45.42 5.30 -12.34
C ALA A 354 46.05 5.97 -13.57
N ARG A 355 45.23 6.34 -14.56
CA ARG A 355 45.69 6.94 -15.82
C ARG A 355 46.21 8.37 -15.64
N TYR A 356 45.60 9.17 -14.77
CA TYR A 356 45.91 10.61 -14.64
C TYR A 356 46.63 10.97 -13.34
N LEU A 357 46.82 10.02 -12.42
CA LEU A 357 47.62 10.16 -11.21
C LEU A 357 49.04 10.74 -11.44
N PRO A 358 49.76 10.40 -12.55
CA PRO A 358 51.07 10.99 -12.83
C PRO A 358 51.05 12.51 -13.07
N ALA A 359 49.90 13.07 -13.47
CA ALA A 359 49.73 14.52 -13.71
C ALA A 359 49.45 15.33 -12.44
N VAL A 360 49.25 14.66 -11.29
CA VAL A 360 49.03 15.31 -9.99
C VAL A 360 50.38 15.66 -9.36
N ALA A 361 50.61 16.96 -9.13
CA ALA A 361 51.86 17.48 -8.58
C ALA A 361 51.92 17.54 -7.03
N GLY A 362 50.78 17.55 -6.33
CA GLY A 362 50.69 17.72 -4.88
C GLY A 362 50.64 16.39 -4.09
N PRO A 363 51.39 16.25 -2.98
CA PRO A 363 51.36 15.05 -2.13
C PRO A 363 50.00 14.86 -1.41
N ASP A 364 49.37 15.94 -0.97
CA ASP A 364 48.10 15.92 -0.23
C ASP A 364 46.96 15.25 -1.02
N VAL A 365 46.89 15.52 -2.34
CA VAL A 365 45.89 14.92 -3.22
C VAL A 365 46.13 13.41 -3.36
N ARG A 366 47.39 12.96 -3.38
CA ARG A 366 47.70 11.51 -3.47
C ARG A 366 47.33 10.77 -2.19
N GLU A 367 47.56 11.39 -1.03
CA GLU A 367 47.15 10.83 0.27
C GLU A 367 45.62 10.72 0.37
N GLN A 368 44.88 11.76 -0.06
CA GLN A 368 43.43 11.73 -0.13
C GLN A 368 42.91 10.60 -1.03
N LEU A 369 43.51 10.40 -2.21
CA LEU A 369 43.15 9.32 -3.13
C LEU A 369 43.45 7.94 -2.55
N ALA A 370 44.57 7.78 -1.82
CA ALA A 370 44.93 6.54 -1.16
C ALA A 370 43.94 6.19 -0.04
N SER A 371 43.54 7.17 0.78
CA SER A 371 42.53 6.99 1.82
C SER A 371 41.17 6.59 1.24
N ALA A 372 40.74 7.23 0.15
CA ALA A 372 39.49 6.86 -0.52
C ALA A 372 39.55 5.44 -1.12
N ALA A 373 40.72 4.99 -1.59
CA ALA A 373 40.89 3.67 -2.19
C ALA A 373 40.72 2.51 -1.19
N ALA A 374 40.80 2.77 0.13
CA ALA A 374 40.51 1.78 1.16
C ALA A 374 39.04 1.30 1.12
N GLN A 375 38.12 2.07 0.53
CA GLN A 375 36.72 1.66 0.38
C GLN A 375 36.49 0.58 -0.71
N LEU A 376 37.52 0.23 -1.48
CA LEU A 376 37.41 -0.73 -2.59
C LEU A 376 37.52 -2.17 -2.06
N GLY A 377 36.59 -3.03 -2.48
CA GLY A 377 36.56 -4.44 -2.06
C GLY A 377 37.72 -5.32 -2.60
N PRO A 378 37.77 -6.60 -2.19
CA PRO A 378 38.88 -7.52 -2.44
C PRO A 378 39.32 -7.62 -3.91
N MET A 379 38.36 -7.53 -4.84
CA MET A 379 38.56 -7.58 -6.29
C MET A 379 39.50 -6.51 -6.86
N HIS A 380 39.75 -5.43 -6.13
CA HIS A 380 40.58 -4.31 -6.60
C HIS A 380 41.90 -4.16 -5.81
N ARG A 381 42.13 -4.98 -4.78
CA ARG A 381 43.31 -4.88 -3.88
C ARG A 381 44.63 -4.87 -4.64
N GLU A 382 44.84 -5.79 -5.59
CA GLU A 382 46.09 -5.84 -6.35
C GLU A 382 46.38 -4.54 -7.12
N THR A 383 45.33 -3.94 -7.71
CA THR A 383 45.46 -2.69 -8.47
C THR A 383 45.67 -1.51 -7.52
N VAL A 384 45.01 -1.49 -6.37
CA VAL A 384 45.17 -0.46 -5.34
C VAL A 384 46.58 -0.49 -4.74
N THR A 385 47.08 -1.68 -4.36
CA THR A 385 48.45 -1.86 -3.84
C THR A 385 49.50 -1.44 -4.86
N ALA A 386 49.30 -1.76 -6.15
CA ALA A 386 50.22 -1.33 -7.21
C ALA A 386 50.25 0.19 -7.41
N LEU A 387 49.17 0.92 -7.09
CA LEU A 387 49.05 2.36 -7.29
C LEU A 387 49.43 3.19 -6.06
N PHE A 388 49.11 2.72 -4.85
CA PHE A 388 49.23 3.48 -3.60
C PHE A 388 50.09 2.80 -2.52
N GLY A 389 50.48 1.53 -2.69
CA GLY A 389 51.19 0.74 -1.67
C GLY A 389 50.24 -0.06 -0.76
N GLU A 390 50.78 -0.81 0.19
CA GLU A 390 49.97 -1.58 1.16
C GLU A 390 49.14 -0.65 2.04
N LEU A 391 47.81 -0.72 1.88
CA LEU A 391 46.84 -0.09 2.78
C LEU A 391 46.57 -1.07 3.94
N ALA A 392 46.72 -0.61 5.18
CA ALA A 392 46.52 -1.44 6.35
C ALA A 392 45.02 -1.74 6.56
N GLU A 393 44.60 -3.00 6.46
CA GLU A 393 43.34 -3.49 7.02
C GLU A 393 43.58 -4.77 7.83
N GLU A 394 43.10 -4.77 9.07
CA GLU A 394 43.05 -5.93 9.97
C GLU A 394 41.93 -6.87 9.50
N GLU A 395 42.26 -8.00 8.87
CA GLU A 395 41.30 -9.07 8.56
C GLU A 395 40.94 -9.85 9.84
N GLU A 396 39.78 -9.56 10.45
CA GLU A 396 39.16 -10.48 11.41
C GLU A 396 38.75 -11.77 10.69
N ALA A 397 39.18 -12.92 11.22
CA ALA A 397 38.92 -14.24 10.65
C ALA A 397 37.41 -14.53 10.50
N PRO A 398 36.98 -15.26 9.44
CA PRO A 398 35.57 -15.52 9.18
C PRO A 398 34.96 -16.40 10.28
N GLN A 399 34.06 -15.81 11.07
CA GLN A 399 33.19 -16.57 11.97
C GLN A 399 32.23 -17.44 11.14
N ALA A 400 31.93 -18.65 11.62
CA ALA A 400 30.96 -19.52 10.96
C ALA A 400 29.60 -18.80 10.90
N TYR A 401 29.06 -18.64 9.70
CA TYR A 401 27.77 -17.98 9.48
C TYR A 401 26.65 -18.67 10.27
N GLU A 402 25.99 -17.92 11.14
CA GLU A 402 24.73 -18.30 11.78
C GLU A 402 23.60 -17.47 11.16
N GLU A 403 22.51 -18.13 10.75
CA GLU A 403 21.38 -17.43 10.16
C GLU A 403 20.60 -16.68 11.24
N PHE A 404 20.45 -15.37 11.07
CA PHE A 404 19.71 -14.54 11.99
C PHE A 404 18.27 -14.36 11.48
N LEU A 405 17.36 -15.13 12.06
CA LEU A 405 15.92 -15.02 11.84
C LEU A 405 15.27 -14.32 13.04
N PRO A 406 14.14 -13.62 12.85
CA PRO A 406 13.38 -13.13 13.99
C PRO A 406 12.94 -14.30 14.88
N PRO A 407 12.73 -14.07 16.19
CA PRO A 407 12.21 -15.12 17.06
C PRO A 407 10.86 -15.61 16.54
N ALA A 408 10.69 -16.93 16.47
CA ALA A 408 9.44 -17.53 16.04
C ALA A 408 8.29 -17.05 16.95
N PRO A 409 7.18 -16.53 16.41
CA PRO A 409 6.08 -16.03 17.22
C PRO A 409 5.51 -17.12 18.14
N GLU A 410 5.62 -16.90 19.45
CA GLU A 410 5.14 -17.83 20.47
C GLU A 410 3.62 -17.78 20.59
N LEU A 411 3.00 -18.95 20.77
CA LEU A 411 1.57 -19.07 20.94
C LEU A 411 1.15 -18.55 22.33
N ARG A 412 0.72 -17.30 22.41
CA ARG A 412 0.23 -16.67 23.65
C ARG A 412 -1.26 -16.94 23.86
N ARG A 413 -1.63 -17.30 25.10
CA ARG A 413 -3.03 -17.38 25.52
C ARG A 413 -3.65 -15.98 25.44
N GLN A 414 -4.91 -15.95 25.03
CA GLN A 414 -5.68 -14.71 25.04
C GLN A 414 -6.05 -14.34 26.48
N ASP A 415 -5.98 -13.03 26.79
CA ASP A 415 -6.42 -12.50 28.07
C ASP A 415 -7.92 -12.76 28.27
N PRO A 416 -8.36 -13.07 29.52
CA PRO A 416 -9.77 -13.30 29.81
C PRO A 416 -10.61 -12.05 29.53
N ALA A 417 -11.90 -12.24 29.25
CA ALA A 417 -12.86 -11.15 29.11
C ALA A 417 -12.86 -10.24 30.37
N PRO A 418 -13.06 -8.91 30.22
CA PRO A 418 -13.16 -8.00 31.34
C PRO A 418 -14.17 -8.47 32.38
N GLU A 419 -13.76 -8.48 33.64
CA GLU A 419 -14.58 -8.96 34.76
C GLU A 419 -15.48 -7.87 35.35
N THR A 420 -15.19 -6.60 35.05
CA THR A 420 -15.91 -5.45 35.59
C THR A 420 -16.50 -4.57 34.49
N VAL A 421 -17.63 -3.91 34.80
CA VAL A 421 -18.28 -2.98 33.87
C VAL A 421 -17.34 -1.85 33.47
N ALA A 422 -16.57 -1.29 34.42
CA ALA A 422 -15.64 -0.19 34.16
C ALA A 422 -14.56 -0.58 33.13
N GLU A 423 -13.90 -1.72 33.33
CA GLU A 423 -12.87 -2.22 32.41
C GLU A 423 -13.45 -2.48 31.01
N LEU A 424 -14.62 -3.12 30.93
CA LEU A 424 -15.27 -3.39 29.65
C LEU A 424 -15.66 -2.10 28.92
N VAL A 425 -16.23 -1.14 29.64
CA VAL A 425 -16.66 0.15 29.08
C VAL A 425 -15.47 0.92 28.54
N GLU A 426 -14.35 0.95 29.26
CA GLU A 426 -13.11 1.58 28.81
C GLU A 426 -12.63 0.92 27.50
N GLU A 427 -12.56 -0.41 27.47
CA GLU A 427 -12.07 -1.17 26.32
C GLU A 427 -12.96 -0.98 25.07
N VAL A 428 -14.28 -1.06 25.24
CA VAL A 428 -15.26 -0.83 24.16
C VAL A 428 -15.20 0.62 23.69
N ALA A 429 -15.13 1.59 24.60
CA ALA A 429 -15.09 2.99 24.26
C ALA A 429 -13.82 3.38 23.51
N ALA A 430 -12.66 2.87 23.90
CA ALA A 430 -11.40 3.10 23.20
C ALA A 430 -11.49 2.63 21.73
N ARG A 431 -11.99 1.42 21.49
CA ARG A 431 -12.08 0.82 20.15
C ARG A 431 -13.11 1.49 19.25
N VAL A 432 -14.26 1.83 19.82
CA VAL A 432 -15.32 2.55 19.09
C VAL A 432 -14.88 3.97 18.73
N LYS A 433 -14.22 4.68 19.66
CA LYS A 433 -13.78 6.07 19.45
C LYS A 433 -12.57 6.20 18.54
N ALA A 434 -11.64 5.23 18.56
CA ALA A 434 -10.53 5.18 17.61
C ALA A 434 -11.05 5.34 16.18
N HIS A 435 -12.07 4.55 15.82
CA HIS A 435 -12.70 4.59 14.50
C HIS A 435 -13.49 5.87 14.20
N ALA A 436 -14.14 6.47 15.21
CA ALA A 436 -14.93 7.71 15.03
C ALA A 436 -14.06 8.94 14.68
N SER A 437 -12.74 8.86 14.92
CA SER A 437 -11.78 9.95 14.65
C SER A 437 -11.17 9.91 13.24
N GLU A 438 -11.47 8.89 12.44
CA GLU A 438 -10.71 8.55 11.24
C GLU A 438 -11.30 9.18 9.97
N HIS A 439 -10.78 10.36 9.62
CA HIS A 439 -10.95 10.93 8.29
C HIS A 439 -9.87 10.49 7.29
N TRP A 440 -8.89 9.67 7.71
CA TRP A 440 -7.86 8.98 6.90
C TRP A 440 -6.75 8.48 7.84
N ILE A 441 -6.63 7.17 8.09
CA ILE A 441 -5.41 6.60 8.72
C ILE A 441 -4.42 6.17 7.62
N PRO A 442 -3.14 6.55 7.71
CA PRO A 442 -2.10 6.01 6.84
C PRO A 442 -1.85 4.53 7.12
N ALA A 443 -1.52 3.76 6.08
CA ALA A 443 -1.17 2.33 6.15
C ALA A 443 -0.02 1.96 7.14
N SER A 444 0.62 2.93 7.79
CA SER A 444 1.67 2.72 8.79
C SER A 444 1.14 2.41 10.21
N ALA A 445 -0.17 2.50 10.48
CA ALA A 445 -0.76 2.11 11.76
C ALA A 445 -0.96 0.57 11.91
N VAL A 446 -0.42 -0.21 10.97
CA VAL A 446 -0.59 -1.68 10.82
C VAL A 446 0.21 -2.50 11.85
N LEU A 447 0.89 -1.86 12.80
CA LEU A 447 1.84 -2.53 13.70
C LEU A 447 1.22 -3.43 14.78
N ASP A 448 -0.11 -3.57 14.88
CA ASP A 448 -0.68 -4.58 15.79
C ASP A 448 -2.02 -5.17 15.31
N THR A 449 -1.97 -5.94 14.22
CA THR A 449 -3.13 -6.73 13.75
C THR A 449 -3.59 -7.76 14.80
N SER A 450 -2.68 -8.22 15.67
CA SER A 450 -2.96 -9.14 16.77
C SER A 450 -3.78 -8.48 17.89
N ALA A 451 -3.48 -7.24 18.27
CA ALA A 451 -4.30 -6.45 19.20
C ALA A 451 -5.71 -6.12 18.67
N GLY A 452 -5.87 -6.10 17.34
CA GLY A 452 -7.16 -5.93 16.67
C GLY A 452 -8.12 -7.12 16.85
N ILE A 453 -7.60 -8.36 16.72
CA ILE A 453 -8.39 -9.60 16.88
C ILE A 453 -8.71 -9.84 18.35
N THR A 454 -7.68 -9.84 19.20
CA THR A 454 -7.77 -10.25 20.60
C THR A 454 -8.74 -9.37 21.38
N GLY A 455 -8.58 -8.05 21.32
CA GLY A 455 -9.45 -7.19 22.10
C GLY A 455 -10.86 -7.02 21.52
N PHE A 456 -11.08 -7.28 20.22
CA PHE A 456 -12.46 -7.36 19.70
C PHE A 456 -13.21 -8.55 20.32
N GLU A 457 -12.64 -9.76 20.24
CA GLU A 457 -13.30 -10.96 20.75
C GLU A 457 -13.44 -10.92 22.28
N ARG A 458 -12.42 -10.38 22.97
CA ARG A 458 -12.43 -10.15 24.41
C ARG A 458 -13.57 -9.22 24.83
N ALA A 459 -13.72 -8.07 24.15
CA ALA A 459 -14.79 -7.12 24.44
C ALA A 459 -16.18 -7.67 24.09
N LEU A 460 -16.30 -8.42 22.98
CA LEU A 460 -17.56 -9.04 22.59
C LEU A 460 -18.04 -10.09 23.61
N ASP A 461 -17.14 -10.96 24.08
CA ASP A 461 -17.44 -11.94 25.14
C ASP A 461 -17.79 -11.25 26.47
N GLY A 462 -17.04 -10.21 26.83
CA GLY A 462 -17.32 -9.39 28.02
C GLY A 462 -18.71 -8.75 27.99
N LEU A 463 -19.13 -8.20 26.84
CA LEU A 463 -20.48 -7.65 26.65
C LEU A 463 -21.57 -8.70 26.89
N VAL A 464 -21.37 -9.94 26.43
CA VAL A 464 -22.34 -11.03 26.67
C VAL A 464 -22.38 -11.41 28.16
N ARG A 465 -21.22 -11.56 28.80
CA ARG A 465 -21.13 -11.96 30.22
C ARG A 465 -21.72 -10.91 31.16
N LEU A 466 -21.28 -9.65 31.04
CA LEU A 466 -21.67 -8.58 31.96
C LEU A 466 -23.09 -8.07 31.69
N ALA A 467 -23.60 -8.18 30.46
CA ALA A 467 -25.01 -7.89 30.21
C ALA A 467 -25.95 -8.89 30.88
N ARG A 468 -25.48 -10.09 31.25
CA ARG A 468 -26.29 -11.07 31.99
C ARG A 468 -26.39 -10.74 33.48
N SER A 469 -25.33 -10.24 34.10
CA SER A 469 -25.28 -9.93 35.54
C SER A 469 -25.65 -8.49 35.86
N ASP A 470 -25.18 -7.52 35.07
CA ASP A 470 -25.12 -6.09 35.43
C ASP A 470 -25.62 -5.19 34.28
N GLN A 471 -26.69 -5.61 33.60
CA GLN A 471 -27.17 -4.95 32.37
C GLN A 471 -27.46 -3.45 32.53
N GLU A 472 -28.09 -3.05 33.64
CA GLU A 472 -28.46 -1.64 33.88
C GLU A 472 -27.21 -0.77 34.06
N GLU A 473 -26.25 -1.22 34.86
CA GLU A 473 -24.98 -0.53 35.10
C GLU A 473 -24.15 -0.43 33.82
N LEU A 474 -24.06 -1.54 33.06
CA LEU A 474 -23.35 -1.59 31.78
C LEU A 474 -23.96 -0.61 30.76
N THR A 475 -25.28 -0.61 30.63
CA THR A 475 -26.00 0.28 29.71
C THR A 475 -25.82 1.75 30.10
N GLY A 476 -25.90 2.07 31.39
CA GLY A 476 -25.66 3.42 31.92
C GLY A 476 -24.25 3.91 31.61
N SER A 477 -23.25 3.09 31.93
CA SER A 477 -21.83 3.41 31.77
C SER A 477 -21.42 3.52 30.30
N LEU A 478 -21.90 2.62 29.43
CA LEU A 478 -21.65 2.71 27.97
C LEU A 478 -22.28 3.97 27.37
N ARG A 479 -23.49 4.36 27.80
CA ARG A 479 -24.15 5.58 27.32
C ARG A 479 -23.37 6.83 27.70
N GLU A 480 -22.83 6.88 28.91
CA GLU A 480 -21.98 7.99 29.37
C GLU A 480 -20.64 8.01 28.63
N ALA A 481 -19.92 6.88 28.60
CA ALA A 481 -18.60 6.80 28.00
C ALA A 481 -18.61 7.08 26.50
N LEU A 482 -19.68 6.72 25.79
CA LEU A 482 -19.84 6.92 24.34
C LEU A 482 -20.66 8.17 23.98
N ALA A 483 -20.93 9.06 24.94
CA ALA A 483 -21.58 10.33 24.67
C ALA A 483 -20.82 11.11 23.58
N GLY A 484 -21.55 11.66 22.59
CA GLY A 484 -20.97 12.36 21.45
C GLY A 484 -20.45 11.47 20.32
N VAL A 485 -20.46 10.14 20.46
CA VAL A 485 -20.16 9.21 19.35
C VAL A 485 -21.34 9.16 18.38
N HIS A 486 -21.07 9.28 17.07
CA HIS A 486 -22.10 9.49 16.06
C HIS A 486 -23.28 8.51 16.12
N PHE A 487 -23.03 7.20 16.25
CA PHE A 487 -24.10 6.21 16.24
C PHE A 487 -24.92 6.18 17.54
N VAL A 488 -24.36 6.65 18.65
CA VAL A 488 -25.10 6.77 19.93
C VAL A 488 -26.09 7.93 19.83
N GLU A 489 -25.68 9.03 19.21
CA GLU A 489 -26.51 10.22 19.03
C GLU A 489 -27.56 10.08 17.90
N HIS A 490 -27.24 9.34 16.83
CA HIS A 490 -28.04 9.34 15.60
C HIS A 490 -28.44 7.95 15.09
N GLY A 491 -28.13 6.88 15.82
CA GLY A 491 -28.35 5.50 15.40
C GLY A 491 -27.30 4.98 14.42
N LEU A 492 -27.35 3.68 14.14
CA LEU A 492 -26.43 3.02 13.21
C LEU A 492 -26.65 3.47 11.76
N SER A 493 -25.55 3.69 11.05
CA SER A 493 -25.59 4.01 9.62
C SER A 493 -25.59 2.74 8.76
N PRO A 494 -26.25 2.72 7.59
CA PRO A 494 -26.30 1.55 6.71
C PRO A 494 -24.94 0.95 6.32
N TYR A 495 -23.88 1.75 6.25
CA TYR A 495 -22.52 1.25 5.91
C TYR A 495 -21.88 0.46 7.07
N MET A 496 -22.26 0.73 8.33
CA MET A 496 -21.72 0.02 9.50
C MET A 496 -22.25 -1.42 9.59
N VAL A 497 -23.32 -1.72 8.85
CA VAL A 497 -24.03 -3.01 8.80
C VAL A 497 -24.05 -3.59 7.38
N ASP A 498 -23.13 -3.13 6.52
CA ASP A 498 -22.92 -3.69 5.19
C ASP A 498 -21.66 -4.58 5.24
N PRO A 499 -21.75 -5.88 4.87
CA PRO A 499 -20.59 -6.76 4.78
C PRO A 499 -19.47 -6.23 3.87
N ARG A 500 -19.73 -5.27 2.98
CA ARG A 500 -18.70 -4.62 2.15
C ARG A 500 -17.82 -3.62 2.90
N SER A 501 -18.24 -3.16 4.08
CA SER A 501 -17.58 -2.06 4.80
C SER A 501 -17.41 -2.26 6.30
N ILE A 502 -17.96 -3.33 6.87
CA ILE A 502 -17.84 -3.63 8.30
C ILE A 502 -16.38 -3.85 8.72
N SER A 503 -16.09 -3.48 9.97
CA SER A 503 -14.84 -3.75 10.70
C SER A 503 -15.19 -4.28 12.10
N THR A 504 -14.20 -4.69 12.88
CA THR A 504 -14.40 -5.13 14.27
C THR A 504 -15.02 -4.02 15.14
N SER A 505 -14.61 -2.76 14.95
CA SER A 505 -15.20 -1.60 15.66
C SER A 505 -16.67 -1.35 15.27
N HIS A 506 -17.03 -1.56 14.00
CA HIS A 506 -18.42 -1.55 13.58
C HIS A 506 -19.22 -2.67 14.26
N GLY A 507 -18.64 -3.87 14.36
CA GLY A 507 -19.24 -5.00 15.07
C GLY A 507 -19.60 -4.67 16.52
N LEU A 508 -18.66 -4.09 17.29
CA LEU A 508 -18.95 -3.62 18.66
C LEU A 508 -20.02 -2.54 18.69
N SER A 509 -20.00 -1.61 17.74
CA SER A 509 -21.02 -0.55 17.63
C SER A 509 -22.42 -1.13 17.45
N VAL A 510 -22.56 -2.24 16.70
CA VAL A 510 -23.84 -2.92 16.50
C VAL A 510 -24.38 -3.53 17.80
N VAL A 511 -23.52 -4.21 18.57
CA VAL A 511 -23.91 -4.80 19.86
C VAL A 511 -24.30 -3.71 20.86
N VAL A 512 -23.47 -2.67 20.98
CA VAL A 512 -23.73 -1.54 21.88
C VAL A 512 -25.01 -0.81 21.49
N ALA A 513 -25.22 -0.53 20.21
CA ALA A 513 -26.47 0.11 19.76
C ALA A 513 -27.70 -0.74 20.10
N SER A 514 -27.59 -2.07 20.00
CA SER A 514 -28.67 -3.00 20.36
C SER A 514 -28.94 -2.99 21.87
N LEU A 515 -27.89 -2.99 22.69
CA LEU A 515 -27.95 -2.86 24.16
C LEU A 515 -28.58 -1.54 24.61
N LEU A 516 -28.21 -0.42 23.97
CA LEU A 516 -28.72 0.91 24.28
C LEU A 516 -30.16 1.15 23.77
N GLY A 517 -30.76 0.19 23.07
CA GLY A 517 -32.12 0.30 22.51
C GLY A 517 -32.21 1.20 21.27
N LEU A 518 -31.10 1.43 20.57
CA LEU A 518 -31.02 2.34 19.42
C LEU A 518 -31.38 1.69 18.08
N VAL A 519 -31.56 0.36 18.07
CA VAL A 519 -31.90 -0.40 16.85
C VAL A 519 -33.31 -0.97 16.97
N SER A 520 -34.20 -0.54 16.06
CA SER A 520 -35.57 -1.05 15.98
C SER A 520 -35.61 -2.50 15.51
N GLU A 521 -36.61 -3.27 15.93
CA GLU A 521 -36.77 -4.67 15.52
C GLU A 521 -36.85 -4.83 13.99
N ARG A 522 -37.52 -3.88 13.32
CA ARG A 522 -37.60 -3.83 11.86
C ARG A 522 -36.23 -3.70 11.21
N ASP A 523 -35.38 -2.82 11.75
CA ASP A 523 -34.04 -2.60 11.20
C ASP A 523 -33.12 -3.79 11.48
N ARG A 524 -33.22 -4.41 12.67
CA ARG A 524 -32.49 -5.65 12.99
C ARG A 524 -32.77 -6.73 11.96
N VAL A 525 -34.04 -7.05 11.70
CA VAL A 525 -34.43 -8.08 10.71
C VAL A 525 -33.93 -7.70 9.31
N ALA A 526 -34.12 -6.44 8.90
CA ALA A 526 -33.70 -5.98 7.58
C ALA A 526 -32.19 -5.99 7.38
N TRP A 527 -31.40 -5.71 8.43
CA TRP A 527 -29.95 -5.69 8.36
C TRP A 527 -29.33 -7.06 8.54
N ARG A 528 -29.94 -7.94 9.35
CA ARG A 528 -29.54 -9.35 9.43
C ARG A 528 -29.68 -10.04 8.09
N ALA A 529 -30.71 -9.74 7.29
CA ALA A 529 -30.85 -10.25 5.94
C ALA A 529 -29.70 -9.88 4.98
N LYS A 530 -28.86 -8.88 5.34
CA LYS A 530 -27.69 -8.49 4.55
C LYS A 530 -26.44 -9.31 4.88
N THR A 531 -26.42 -10.12 5.94
CA THR A 531 -25.25 -10.95 6.30
C THR A 531 -24.93 -11.98 5.21
N VAL A 532 -25.96 -12.46 4.52
CA VAL A 532 -25.84 -13.42 3.43
C VAL A 532 -25.46 -12.70 2.14
N VAL A 533 -24.28 -13.03 1.63
CA VAL A 533 -23.78 -12.44 0.39
C VAL A 533 -24.25 -13.25 -0.82
N THR A 534 -24.98 -12.60 -1.72
CA THR A 534 -25.54 -13.24 -2.92
C THR A 534 -25.22 -12.45 -4.19
N GLY A 535 -25.26 -13.11 -5.35
CA GLY A 535 -25.13 -12.48 -6.66
C GLY A 535 -23.69 -12.19 -7.11
N SER A 536 -23.54 -11.23 -8.04
CA SER A 536 -22.27 -10.84 -8.66
C SER A 536 -21.27 -10.17 -7.71
N ASP A 537 -21.73 -9.74 -6.54
CA ASP A 537 -20.94 -9.02 -5.54
C ASP A 537 -20.35 -9.97 -4.47
N ALA A 538 -20.54 -11.29 -4.61
CA ALA A 538 -20.08 -12.29 -3.66
C ALA A 538 -18.58 -12.57 -3.79
N CYS A 539 -17.78 -11.87 -3.00
CA CYS A 539 -16.33 -12.09 -2.85
C CYS A 539 -15.96 -12.61 -1.46
N ALA A 540 -14.72 -13.08 -1.30
CA ALA A 540 -14.20 -13.58 -0.02
C ALA A 540 -14.33 -12.55 1.11
N HIS A 541 -13.99 -11.28 0.85
CA HIS A 541 -14.11 -10.21 1.84
C HIS A 541 -15.52 -10.08 2.42
N ALA A 542 -16.52 -9.93 1.54
CA ALA A 542 -17.90 -9.77 1.96
C ALA A 542 -18.41 -11.02 2.70
N ALA A 543 -17.97 -12.22 2.31
CA ALA A 543 -18.34 -13.45 3.00
C ALA A 543 -17.75 -13.55 4.41
N LEU A 544 -16.45 -13.27 4.57
CA LEU A 544 -15.77 -13.25 5.88
C LEU A 544 -16.38 -12.17 6.80
N ASN A 545 -16.67 -11.00 6.24
CA ASN A 545 -17.35 -9.91 6.92
C ASN A 545 -18.81 -10.26 7.28
N GLY A 546 -19.49 -11.05 6.44
CA GLY A 546 -20.84 -11.55 6.68
C GLY A 546 -20.90 -12.50 7.88
N VAL A 547 -19.88 -13.35 8.05
CA VAL A 547 -19.71 -14.20 9.22
C VAL A 547 -19.56 -13.38 10.51
N LEU A 548 -18.72 -12.34 10.50
CA LEU A 548 -18.58 -11.41 11.62
C LEU A 548 -19.94 -10.76 11.97
N LEU A 549 -20.64 -10.26 10.96
CA LEU A 549 -21.91 -9.54 11.16
C LEU A 549 -23.02 -10.47 11.69
N ASP A 550 -23.11 -11.71 11.21
CA ASP A 550 -24.11 -12.67 11.70
C ASP A 550 -23.86 -13.04 13.17
N ARG A 551 -22.59 -13.25 13.57
CA ARG A 551 -22.22 -13.44 14.99
C ARG A 551 -22.56 -12.25 15.86
N VAL A 552 -22.31 -11.04 15.39
CA VAL A 552 -22.58 -9.80 16.13
C VAL A 552 -24.08 -9.61 16.35
N TRP A 553 -24.91 -9.93 15.35
CA TRP A 553 -26.37 -9.92 15.51
C TRP A 553 -26.85 -10.99 16.48
N GLU A 554 -26.32 -12.21 16.37
CA GLU A 554 -26.65 -13.30 17.31
C GLU A 554 -26.25 -12.97 18.75
N ALA A 555 -25.08 -12.37 18.98
CA ALA A 555 -24.65 -11.91 20.30
C ALA A 555 -25.60 -10.84 20.85
N SER A 556 -26.07 -9.92 20.00
CA SER A 556 -27.05 -8.89 20.38
C SER A 556 -28.39 -9.51 20.81
N GLU A 557 -28.83 -10.57 20.13
CA GLU A 557 -30.04 -11.33 20.49
C GLU A 557 -29.85 -12.14 21.78
N ALA A 558 -28.68 -12.76 21.96
CA ALA A 558 -28.31 -13.51 23.15
C ALA A 558 -28.30 -12.63 24.40
N ILE A 559 -27.75 -11.42 24.28
CA ILE A 559 -27.76 -10.38 25.31
C ILE A 559 -29.18 -9.99 25.68
N ALA A 560 -30.03 -9.70 24.69
CA ALA A 560 -31.43 -9.34 24.94
C ALA A 560 -32.22 -10.47 25.62
N ALA A 561 -31.85 -11.73 25.36
CA ALA A 561 -32.45 -12.90 25.99
C ALA A 561 -31.90 -13.19 27.40
N GLY A 562 -30.71 -12.70 27.76
CA GLY A 562 -30.10 -12.86 29.10
C GLY A 562 -29.79 -14.30 29.52
N ARG A 563 -29.76 -15.27 28.58
CA ARG A 563 -29.65 -16.71 28.89
C ARG A 563 -28.26 -17.29 28.63
N VAL A 564 -27.49 -16.70 27.73
CA VAL A 564 -26.19 -17.25 27.29
C VAL A 564 -25.10 -16.94 28.32
N PRO A 565 -24.30 -17.92 28.77
CA PRO A 565 -23.26 -17.67 29.78
C PRO A 565 -22.03 -16.92 29.25
N PHE A 566 -21.61 -17.20 28.02
CA PHE A 566 -20.46 -16.62 27.32
C PHE A 566 -20.43 -17.13 25.88
N LEU A 567 -19.61 -16.56 25.00
CA LEU A 567 -19.47 -17.02 23.61
C LEU A 567 -18.53 -18.23 23.51
N LEU A 568 -18.94 -19.25 22.76
CA LEU A 568 -18.17 -20.45 22.48
C LEU A 568 -16.97 -20.16 21.59
N ALA A 569 -17.09 -19.24 20.63
CA ALA A 569 -16.03 -18.95 19.67
C ALA A 569 -14.94 -17.99 20.19
N THR A 570 -15.06 -17.47 21.42
CA THR A 570 -14.03 -16.61 22.05
C THR A 570 -12.67 -17.32 22.00
N PRO A 571 -11.64 -16.78 21.34
CA PRO A 571 -10.41 -17.53 21.14
C PRO A 571 -9.71 -17.89 22.45
N THR A 572 -9.01 -19.03 22.45
CA THR A 572 -8.09 -19.43 23.53
C THR A 572 -6.71 -18.79 23.31
N TRP A 573 -6.37 -18.50 22.05
CA TRP A 573 -5.06 -18.05 21.61
C TRP A 573 -5.18 -16.75 20.80
N HIS A 574 -4.16 -15.89 20.87
CA HIS A 574 -4.13 -14.59 20.19
C HIS A 574 -4.30 -14.67 18.65
N THR A 575 -4.08 -15.85 18.05
CA THR A 575 -4.27 -16.10 16.62
C THR A 575 -5.74 -16.25 16.21
N GLY A 576 -6.67 -16.26 17.17
CA GLY A 576 -8.09 -16.54 16.93
C GLY A 576 -8.47 -18.01 17.10
N ALA A 577 -7.52 -18.90 17.39
CA ALA A 577 -7.75 -20.33 17.55
C ALA A 577 -8.37 -20.69 18.93
N VAL A 578 -9.18 -21.75 18.95
CA VAL A 578 -9.81 -22.31 20.16
C VAL A 578 -9.22 -23.70 20.45
N GLY A 579 -8.83 -23.96 21.70
CA GLY A 579 -8.38 -25.31 22.10
C GLY A 579 -9.53 -26.32 22.08
N ALA A 580 -9.29 -27.55 21.60
CA ALA A 580 -10.34 -28.56 21.49
C ALA A 580 -10.94 -28.93 22.85
N ALA A 581 -10.10 -29.20 23.86
CA ALA A 581 -10.55 -29.46 25.23
C ALA A 581 -11.31 -28.28 25.83
N GLU A 582 -10.85 -27.05 25.61
CA GLU A 582 -11.50 -25.82 26.06
C GLU A 582 -12.92 -25.69 25.47
N LEU A 583 -13.10 -25.98 24.17
CA LEU A 583 -14.42 -25.96 23.55
C LEU A 583 -15.36 -27.04 24.11
N VAL A 584 -14.83 -28.22 24.44
CA VAL A 584 -15.59 -29.29 25.12
C VAL A 584 -16.06 -28.83 26.51
N GLU A 585 -15.19 -28.20 27.31
CA GLU A 585 -15.55 -27.66 28.62
C GLU A 585 -16.62 -26.55 28.53
N ARG A 586 -16.50 -25.69 27.52
CA ARG A 586 -17.51 -24.66 27.23
C ARG A 586 -18.86 -25.26 26.88
N LEU A 587 -18.89 -26.28 26.01
CA LEU A 587 -20.14 -27.00 25.69
C LEU A 587 -20.71 -27.75 26.89
N ARG A 588 -19.86 -28.31 27.76
CA ARG A 588 -20.29 -28.93 29.02
C ARG A 588 -21.02 -27.93 29.90
N THR A 589 -20.47 -26.72 30.03
CA THR A 589 -21.11 -25.63 30.80
C THR A 589 -22.48 -25.27 30.22
N TYR A 590 -22.61 -25.20 28.89
CA TYR A 590 -23.89 -24.95 28.23
C TYR A 590 -24.92 -26.07 28.51
N ARG A 591 -24.49 -27.33 28.44
CA ARG A 591 -25.31 -28.50 28.78
C ARG A 591 -25.78 -28.45 30.23
N ASP A 592 -24.87 -28.17 31.17
CA ASP A 592 -25.18 -28.16 32.60
C ASP A 592 -26.14 -27.02 32.98
N LEU A 593 -26.16 -25.94 32.18
CA LEU A 593 -27.10 -24.82 32.30
C LEU A 593 -28.40 -25.01 31.49
N ASP A 594 -28.54 -26.11 30.74
CA ASP A 594 -29.64 -26.38 29.79
C ASP A 594 -29.87 -25.23 28.79
N VAL A 595 -28.77 -24.65 28.30
CA VAL A 595 -28.78 -23.56 27.29
C VAL A 595 -28.24 -24.10 25.97
N ARG A 596 -28.94 -23.81 24.88
CA ARG A 596 -28.48 -24.14 23.52
C ARG A 596 -27.58 -23.02 22.98
N PRO A 597 -26.41 -23.36 22.40
CA PRO A 597 -25.59 -22.38 21.70
C PRO A 597 -26.29 -21.73 20.52
N GLY A 598 -25.95 -20.46 20.26
CA GLY A 598 -26.33 -19.79 19.02
C GLY A 598 -25.65 -20.46 17.81
N PRO A 599 -26.37 -20.64 16.68
CA PRO A 599 -25.82 -21.32 15.51
C PRO A 599 -24.63 -20.61 14.86
N ALA A 600 -24.55 -19.28 14.85
CA ALA A 600 -23.44 -18.52 14.25
C ALA A 600 -22.16 -18.58 15.10
N ASP A 601 -22.30 -18.42 16.41
CA ASP A 601 -21.18 -18.51 17.34
C ASP A 601 -20.65 -19.95 17.44
N PHE A 602 -21.53 -20.96 17.48
CA PHE A 602 -21.09 -22.35 17.43
C PHE A 602 -20.40 -22.71 16.10
N ALA A 603 -20.94 -22.25 14.96
CA ALA A 603 -20.30 -22.43 13.66
C ALA A 603 -18.89 -21.81 13.61
N GLN A 604 -18.74 -20.60 14.14
CA GLN A 604 -17.42 -19.97 14.25
C GLN A 604 -16.49 -20.73 15.20
N ALA A 605 -16.99 -21.28 16.30
CA ALA A 605 -16.21 -22.09 17.23
C ALA A 605 -15.67 -23.37 16.55
N LEU A 606 -16.48 -24.01 15.68
CA LEU A 606 -16.03 -25.12 14.85
C LEU A 606 -14.91 -24.69 13.89
N LEU A 607 -15.02 -23.55 13.21
CA LEU A 607 -13.95 -23.07 12.30
C LEU A 607 -12.65 -22.72 13.04
N ARG A 608 -12.73 -22.33 14.31
CA ARG A 608 -11.58 -21.94 15.14
C ARG A 608 -10.95 -23.09 15.92
N VAL A 609 -11.65 -24.21 16.10
CA VAL A 609 -11.13 -25.31 16.92
C VAL A 609 -9.86 -25.88 16.31
N ARG A 610 -8.80 -25.92 17.10
CA ARG A 610 -7.53 -26.54 16.70
C ARG A 610 -7.72 -28.04 16.61
N ARG A 611 -7.17 -28.61 15.54
CA ARG A 611 -7.07 -30.06 15.34
C ARG A 611 -5.61 -30.45 15.56
N ASP A 612 -5.19 -30.37 16.82
CA ASP A 612 -3.82 -30.67 17.26
C ASP A 612 -3.48 -32.17 17.04
N SER A 613 -2.35 -32.63 17.59
CA SER A 613 -1.79 -33.97 17.39
C SER A 613 -2.81 -35.11 17.54
N ASP A 614 -2.62 -36.21 16.80
CA ASP A 614 -3.60 -37.33 16.74
C ASP A 614 -4.07 -37.86 18.10
N PRO A 615 -3.24 -37.98 19.16
CA PRO A 615 -3.69 -38.42 20.49
C PRO A 615 -4.66 -37.44 21.15
N GLU A 616 -4.32 -36.15 21.19
CA GLU A 616 -5.14 -35.10 21.79
C GLU A 616 -6.44 -34.88 21.02
N ARG A 617 -6.37 -35.00 19.68
CA ARG A 617 -7.52 -34.93 18.78
C ARG A 617 -8.53 -36.04 19.07
N ALA A 618 -8.06 -37.29 19.23
CA ALA A 618 -8.92 -38.43 19.51
C ALA A 618 -9.59 -38.31 20.89
N GLU A 619 -8.85 -37.88 21.91
CA GLU A 619 -9.37 -37.66 23.26
C GLU A 619 -10.43 -36.56 23.29
N ALA A 620 -10.16 -35.40 22.66
CA ALA A 620 -11.12 -34.29 22.61
C ALA A 620 -12.40 -34.67 21.85
N ALA A 621 -12.29 -35.43 20.75
CA ALA A 621 -13.46 -35.92 20.03
C ALA A 621 -14.30 -36.90 20.86
N ALA A 622 -13.68 -37.82 21.59
CA ALA A 622 -14.39 -38.73 22.49
C ALA A 622 -15.06 -37.98 23.65
N ALA A 623 -14.38 -36.99 24.23
CA ALA A 623 -14.93 -36.15 25.29
C ALA A 623 -16.12 -35.30 24.80
N ALA A 624 -16.09 -34.83 23.55
CA ALA A 624 -17.21 -34.11 22.93
C ALA A 624 -18.45 -35.01 22.74
N GLU A 625 -18.30 -36.25 22.28
CA GLU A 625 -19.42 -37.21 22.17
C GLU A 625 -19.99 -37.60 23.54
N ALA A 626 -19.12 -37.74 24.54
CA ALA A 626 -19.52 -38.06 25.90
C ALA A 626 -20.40 -36.97 26.55
N LEU A 627 -20.50 -35.78 25.95
CA LEU A 627 -21.46 -34.76 26.38
C LEU A 627 -22.92 -35.18 26.15
N GLY A 628 -23.19 -36.06 25.17
CA GLY A 628 -24.54 -36.54 24.84
C GLY A 628 -25.46 -35.46 24.25
N THR A 629 -24.89 -34.48 23.53
CA THR A 629 -25.62 -33.36 22.91
C THR A 629 -25.35 -33.32 21.40
N GLY A 630 -26.30 -32.79 20.62
CA GLY A 630 -26.13 -32.68 19.17
C GLY A 630 -24.95 -31.77 18.77
N GLU A 631 -24.67 -30.73 19.56
CA GLU A 631 -23.49 -29.87 19.41
C GLU A 631 -22.19 -30.64 19.73
N GLY A 632 -22.19 -31.50 20.75
CA GLY A 632 -21.06 -32.39 21.06
C GLY A 632 -20.74 -33.36 19.92
N ASP A 633 -21.76 -34.01 19.36
CA ASP A 633 -21.61 -34.93 18.22
C ASP A 633 -21.05 -34.21 16.98
N ARG A 634 -21.55 -32.99 16.71
CA ARG A 634 -21.06 -32.15 15.62
C ARG A 634 -19.60 -31.72 15.81
N LEU A 635 -19.22 -31.34 17.03
CA LEU A 635 -17.83 -31.00 17.36
C LEU A 635 -16.93 -32.22 17.17
N ALA A 636 -17.31 -33.38 17.67
CA ALA A 636 -16.54 -34.62 17.52
C ALA A 636 -16.35 -35.00 16.04
N ALA A 637 -17.42 -34.96 15.25
CA ALA A 637 -17.35 -35.19 13.81
C ALA A 637 -16.42 -34.19 13.10
N TRP A 638 -16.46 -32.92 13.51
CA TRP A 638 -15.62 -31.87 12.93
C TRP A 638 -14.13 -32.00 13.31
N ILE A 639 -13.82 -32.39 14.55
CA ILE A 639 -12.44 -32.62 15.02
C ILE A 639 -11.82 -33.82 14.30
N ARG A 640 -12.59 -34.89 14.06
CA ARG A 640 -12.12 -36.08 13.33
C ARG A 640 -11.98 -35.87 11.83
N ALA A 641 -12.67 -34.88 11.27
CA ALA A 641 -12.53 -34.57 9.86
C ALA A 641 -11.14 -34.00 9.57
N GLU A 642 -10.39 -34.65 8.68
CA GLU A 642 -9.07 -34.17 8.24
C GLU A 642 -9.17 -33.02 7.23
N ASP A 643 -10.33 -32.85 6.59
CA ASP A 643 -10.50 -31.84 5.53
C ASP A 643 -10.41 -30.40 6.04
N SER A 644 -9.69 -29.55 5.30
CA SER A 644 -9.68 -28.09 5.44
C SER A 644 -11.03 -27.48 5.02
N VAL A 645 -11.32 -26.23 5.40
CA VAL A 645 -12.61 -25.56 5.18
C VAL A 645 -12.99 -25.56 3.71
N ALA A 646 -12.03 -25.27 2.83
CA ALA A 646 -12.19 -25.47 1.40
C ALA A 646 -10.86 -25.95 0.81
N PRO A 647 -10.67 -27.27 0.59
CA PRO A 647 -9.41 -27.83 0.14
C PRO A 647 -8.86 -27.10 -1.09
N VAL A 648 -7.67 -26.56 -0.96
CA VAL A 648 -6.97 -25.85 -2.02
C VAL A 648 -6.55 -26.85 -3.09
N LEU A 649 -6.98 -26.60 -4.33
CA LEU A 649 -6.66 -27.47 -5.45
C LEU A 649 -5.21 -27.21 -5.86
N ARG A 650 -4.36 -28.25 -5.78
CA ARG A 650 -3.02 -28.22 -6.38
C ARG A 650 -3.18 -27.96 -7.88
N HIS A 651 -2.67 -26.81 -8.33
CA HIS A 651 -2.86 -26.20 -9.65
C HIS A 651 -4.28 -25.72 -9.98
N PRO A 652 -4.41 -24.44 -10.39
CA PRO A 652 -5.30 -24.13 -11.49
C PRO A 652 -4.57 -24.17 -12.80
N ALA A 653 -5.02 -25.11 -13.63
CA ALA A 653 -5.05 -24.90 -15.06
C ALA A 653 -5.87 -23.63 -15.35
N THR A 654 -5.21 -22.47 -15.43
CA THR A 654 -5.40 -21.64 -16.62
C THR A 654 -4.23 -21.95 -17.54
N THR A 655 -4.46 -22.93 -18.40
CA THR A 655 -3.75 -23.13 -19.65
C THR A 655 -3.84 -21.84 -20.46
N VAL A 656 -2.83 -20.98 -20.35
CA VAL A 656 -2.46 -20.13 -21.47
C VAL A 656 -1.36 -20.88 -22.19
N SER A 657 -1.64 -21.28 -23.42
CA SER A 657 -0.66 -21.87 -24.34
C SER A 657 0.64 -21.07 -24.26
N ARG A 658 1.78 -21.76 -24.14
CA ARG A 658 3.09 -21.18 -24.42
C ARG A 658 2.96 -20.35 -25.71
N PRO A 659 3.35 -19.07 -25.73
CA PRO A 659 3.52 -18.37 -26.99
C PRO A 659 4.63 -19.09 -27.75
N SER A 660 4.28 -19.81 -28.79
CA SER A 660 5.23 -20.33 -29.76
C SER A 660 5.89 -19.13 -30.44
N GLY A 661 7.11 -18.77 -29.99
CA GLY A 661 8.18 -18.11 -30.75
C GLY A 661 7.89 -16.85 -31.58
N GLY A 662 6.70 -16.27 -31.54
CA GLY A 662 6.25 -15.29 -32.54
C GLY A 662 5.69 -14.04 -31.89
N THR A 663 6.44 -12.94 -32.01
CA THR A 663 5.93 -11.56 -32.08
C THR A 663 5.34 -10.92 -30.81
N TRP A 664 6.06 -9.89 -30.33
CA TRP A 664 5.80 -9.09 -29.11
C TRP A 664 4.41 -8.44 -29.03
N TRP A 665 3.74 -8.15 -30.16
CA TRP A 665 2.43 -7.49 -30.16
C TRP A 665 1.25 -8.40 -29.83
N GLN A 666 1.37 -9.74 -29.97
CA GLN A 666 0.32 -10.67 -29.53
C GLN A 666 0.16 -10.73 -27.99
N ARG A 667 1.01 -10.00 -27.24
CA ARG A 667 0.84 -9.76 -25.80
C ARG A 667 -0.42 -8.96 -25.43
N THR A 668 -1.11 -8.35 -26.39
CA THR A 668 -2.21 -7.39 -26.14
C THR A 668 -3.62 -7.91 -26.46
N THR A 669 -3.77 -9.16 -26.89
CA THR A 669 -5.08 -9.78 -27.17
C THR A 669 -5.48 -10.78 -26.08
N SER A 670 -6.23 -10.28 -25.08
CA SER A 670 -7.30 -10.98 -24.34
C SER A 670 -7.16 -12.47 -23.97
N GLY A 671 -5.98 -12.89 -23.50
CA GLY A 671 -5.81 -14.05 -22.63
C GLY A 671 -5.26 -13.56 -21.30
N ALA A 672 -6.09 -13.49 -20.25
CA ALA A 672 -5.68 -12.91 -18.99
C ALA A 672 -4.51 -13.69 -18.38
N ARG A 673 -3.38 -13.02 -18.18
CA ARG A 673 -2.23 -13.59 -17.47
C ARG A 673 -2.62 -13.63 -16.00
N GLN A 674 -2.86 -14.82 -15.45
CA GLN A 674 -3.23 -14.99 -14.06
C GLN A 674 -2.56 -16.27 -13.54
N VAL A 675 -2.09 -16.26 -12.30
CA VAL A 675 -1.78 -17.46 -11.54
C VAL A 675 -2.54 -17.33 -10.24
N LEU A 676 -3.71 -17.95 -10.17
CA LEU A 676 -4.56 -17.96 -8.98
C LEU A 676 -4.78 -19.41 -8.58
N VAL A 677 -5.27 -19.67 -7.36
CA VAL A 677 -5.55 -21.01 -6.84
C VAL A 677 -7.03 -21.19 -6.56
N ALA A 678 -7.62 -22.30 -7.02
CA ALA A 678 -9.03 -22.60 -6.82
C ALA A 678 -9.22 -23.44 -5.56
N THR A 679 -10.40 -23.33 -4.93
CA THR A 679 -10.77 -24.16 -3.77
C THR A 679 -11.94 -25.06 -4.11
N ARG A 680 -11.91 -26.29 -3.60
CA ARG A 680 -12.99 -27.26 -3.80
C ARG A 680 -14.17 -26.93 -2.89
N GLU A 681 -15.35 -27.38 -3.31
CA GLU A 681 -16.56 -27.37 -2.50
C GLU A 681 -16.43 -28.24 -1.24
N ARG A 682 -17.02 -27.77 -0.13
CA ARG A 682 -17.24 -28.50 1.11
C ARG A 682 -18.72 -28.42 1.53
N LEU A 683 -19.48 -29.46 1.17
CA LEU A 683 -20.94 -29.50 1.36
C LEU A 683 -21.38 -29.45 2.83
N VAL A 684 -20.56 -29.92 3.78
CA VAL A 684 -20.87 -29.85 5.21
C VAL A 684 -21.12 -28.41 5.67
N ILE A 685 -20.36 -27.44 5.14
CA ILE A 685 -20.56 -26.02 5.48
C ILE A 685 -21.87 -25.51 4.88
N GLN A 686 -22.20 -25.90 3.65
CA GLN A 686 -23.44 -25.46 3.00
C GLN A 686 -24.70 -26.10 3.60
N ARG A 687 -24.59 -27.28 4.21
CA ARG A 687 -25.73 -28.01 4.79
C ARG A 687 -25.91 -27.72 6.28
N ASP A 688 -24.81 -27.71 7.04
CA ASP A 688 -24.86 -27.78 8.50
C ASP A 688 -24.52 -26.44 9.18
N PHE A 689 -24.01 -25.44 8.45
CA PHE A 689 -23.70 -24.10 8.98
C PHE A 689 -24.79 -23.08 8.61
N PRO A 690 -24.86 -21.93 9.30
CA PRO A 690 -25.78 -20.84 8.94
C PRO A 690 -25.54 -20.29 7.54
N GLU A 691 -26.55 -19.68 6.94
CA GLU A 691 -26.50 -19.17 5.55
C GLU A 691 -25.34 -18.19 5.30
N ALA A 692 -24.97 -17.38 6.29
CA ALA A 692 -23.84 -16.45 6.21
C ALA A 692 -22.48 -17.15 5.95
N PHE A 693 -22.35 -18.42 6.35
CA PHE A 693 -21.13 -19.23 6.20
C PHE A 693 -21.11 -20.03 4.90
N HIS A 694 -22.24 -20.19 4.22
CA HIS A 694 -22.35 -21.11 3.07
C HIS A 694 -21.36 -20.79 1.95
N TRP A 695 -21.03 -19.51 1.75
CA TRP A 695 -20.04 -19.10 0.75
C TRP A 695 -18.66 -19.75 0.99
N LEU A 696 -18.25 -19.92 2.26
CA LEU A 696 -16.97 -20.54 2.64
C LEU A 696 -16.88 -22.01 2.20
N GLY A 697 -18.03 -22.69 2.05
CA GLY A 697 -18.12 -24.07 1.60
C GLY A 697 -18.31 -24.24 0.09
N ARG A 698 -18.43 -23.16 -0.69
CA ARG A 698 -18.63 -23.25 -2.15
C ARG A 698 -17.31 -23.45 -2.88
N ALA A 699 -17.35 -24.14 -4.03
CA ALA A 699 -16.21 -24.16 -4.92
C ALA A 699 -15.89 -22.75 -5.42
N GLN A 700 -14.66 -22.28 -5.20
CA GLN A 700 -14.22 -20.97 -5.66
C GLN A 700 -13.30 -21.14 -6.85
N LEU A 701 -13.76 -20.65 -8.00
CA LEU A 701 -12.93 -20.43 -9.18
C LEU A 701 -12.54 -18.96 -9.18
N PRO A 702 -11.29 -18.62 -8.79
CA PRO A 702 -10.89 -17.23 -8.64
C PRO A 702 -10.97 -16.53 -10.00
N ARG A 703 -11.49 -15.31 -9.98
CA ARG A 703 -11.51 -14.40 -11.13
C ARG A 703 -10.65 -13.19 -10.78
N ALA A 704 -9.81 -12.74 -11.71
CA ALA A 704 -9.15 -11.44 -11.60
C ALA A 704 -10.19 -10.32 -11.78
N GLN A 705 -10.94 -10.03 -10.73
CA GLN A 705 -11.82 -8.87 -10.62
C GLN A 705 -11.39 -8.04 -9.42
N GLU A 706 -11.17 -6.74 -9.63
CA GLU A 706 -10.88 -5.84 -8.53
C GLU A 706 -12.05 -5.81 -7.56
N CYS A 707 -11.75 -6.05 -6.28
CA CYS A 707 -12.69 -5.88 -5.20
C CYS A 707 -12.37 -4.58 -4.46
N TYR A 708 -13.37 -3.74 -4.20
CA TYR A 708 -13.21 -2.49 -3.44
C TYR A 708 -13.57 -2.65 -1.95
N HIS A 709 -13.68 -3.89 -1.45
CA HIS A 709 -14.17 -4.21 -0.10
C HIS A 709 -13.07 -4.48 0.94
N TRP A 710 -11.80 -4.20 0.64
CA TRP A 710 -10.65 -4.45 1.53
C TRP A 710 -10.04 -3.15 2.11
N GLY A 711 -9.23 -3.31 3.17
CA GLY A 711 -8.46 -2.25 3.83
C GLY A 711 -7.83 -2.79 5.14
N PRO A 712 -6.70 -2.24 5.62
CA PRO A 712 -5.93 -2.85 6.73
C PRO A 712 -6.71 -3.04 8.04
N GLU A 713 -7.57 -2.08 8.39
CA GLU A 713 -8.45 -2.17 9.56
C GLU A 713 -9.67 -3.09 9.35
N ARG A 714 -10.03 -3.34 8.08
CA ARG A 714 -11.13 -4.22 7.68
C ARG A 714 -10.71 -5.68 7.65
N SER A 715 -9.40 -5.94 7.54
CA SER A 715 -8.83 -7.29 7.36
C SER A 715 -8.44 -8.02 8.66
N SER A 716 -8.40 -7.34 9.81
CA SER A 716 -7.83 -7.91 11.04
C SER A 716 -8.52 -9.20 11.49
N HIS A 717 -9.84 -9.32 11.36
CA HIS A 717 -10.60 -10.49 11.81
C HIS A 717 -10.62 -11.67 10.81
N TRP A 718 -10.14 -11.51 9.58
CA TRP A 718 -10.22 -12.55 8.56
C TRP A 718 -9.38 -13.78 8.92
N THR A 719 -8.15 -13.56 9.40
CA THR A 719 -7.28 -14.64 9.89
C THR A 719 -7.86 -15.34 11.11
N ALA A 720 -8.51 -14.58 12.01
CA ALA A 720 -9.23 -15.13 13.15
C ALA A 720 -10.49 -15.90 12.76
N THR A 721 -10.98 -15.77 11.52
CA THR A 721 -12.13 -16.54 11.06
C THR A 721 -11.73 -18.00 10.82
N LEU A 722 -10.56 -18.22 10.19
CA LEU A 722 -10.00 -19.54 9.84
C LEU A 722 -8.54 -19.70 10.33
N PRO A 723 -8.27 -19.67 11.64
CA PRO A 723 -6.91 -19.66 12.18
C PRO A 723 -6.14 -20.97 11.94
N GLY A 724 -6.87 -22.06 11.66
CA GLY A 724 -6.33 -23.39 11.33
C GLY A 724 -6.22 -23.67 9.84
N ASP A 725 -6.54 -22.73 8.95
CA ASP A 725 -6.55 -22.95 7.50
C ASP A 725 -6.01 -21.72 6.72
N PRO A 726 -4.75 -21.32 6.98
CA PRO A 726 -4.15 -20.16 6.33
C PRO A 726 -3.97 -20.36 4.81
N GLU A 727 -3.82 -21.62 4.37
CA GLU A 727 -3.71 -21.99 2.96
C GLU A 727 -4.99 -21.64 2.18
N THR A 728 -6.17 -21.94 2.72
CA THR A 728 -7.45 -21.58 2.09
C THR A 728 -7.67 -20.06 2.05
N LEU A 729 -7.33 -19.36 3.14
CA LEU A 729 -7.38 -17.89 3.18
C LEU A 729 -6.43 -17.27 2.15
N ALA A 730 -5.21 -17.79 2.01
CA ALA A 730 -4.26 -17.35 1.00
C ALA A 730 -4.83 -17.50 -0.42
N ALA A 731 -5.51 -18.62 -0.71
CA ALA A 731 -6.14 -18.85 -2.01
C ALA A 731 -7.28 -17.86 -2.30
N TRP A 732 -8.13 -17.57 -1.31
CA TRP A 732 -9.27 -16.66 -1.49
C TRP A 732 -8.89 -15.19 -1.63
N LEU A 733 -7.83 -14.76 -0.94
CA LEU A 733 -7.35 -13.36 -0.94
C LEU A 733 -6.25 -13.11 -1.98
N MET A 734 -5.84 -14.15 -2.71
CA MET A 734 -4.81 -14.04 -3.76
C MET A 734 -5.11 -13.02 -4.87
N PRO A 735 -6.37 -12.82 -5.33
CA PRO A 735 -6.65 -11.80 -6.32
C PRO A 735 -6.15 -10.40 -5.93
N ASP A 736 -6.27 -10.01 -4.66
CA ASP A 736 -5.82 -8.69 -4.20
C ASP A 736 -4.29 -8.55 -4.24
N LEU A 737 -3.58 -9.63 -3.91
CA LEU A 737 -2.12 -9.70 -4.03
C LEU A 737 -1.66 -9.61 -5.49
N LEU A 738 -2.41 -10.24 -6.41
CA LEU A 738 -2.18 -10.09 -7.85
C LEU A 738 -2.33 -8.63 -8.28
N PHE A 739 -3.39 -7.94 -7.86
CA PHE A 739 -3.60 -6.53 -8.19
C PHE A 739 -2.55 -5.61 -7.54
N ALA A 740 -2.06 -5.94 -6.34
CA ALA A 740 -0.96 -5.22 -5.69
C ALA A 740 0.35 -5.32 -6.47
N ALA A 741 0.63 -6.49 -7.06
CA ALA A 741 1.80 -6.72 -7.90
C ALA A 741 1.68 -6.09 -9.30
N ASP A 742 0.57 -6.33 -9.98
CA ASP A 742 0.38 -5.96 -11.39
C ASP A 742 -0.06 -4.49 -11.55
N GLN A 743 -1.15 -4.09 -10.88
CA GLN A 743 -1.79 -2.77 -11.05
C GLN A 743 -1.34 -1.74 -10.01
N GLY A 744 -0.81 -2.21 -8.88
CA GLY A 744 -0.30 -1.34 -7.82
C GLY A 744 -1.36 -0.87 -6.84
N GLN A 745 -2.28 -1.74 -6.50
CA GLN A 745 -3.18 -1.55 -5.37
C GLN A 745 -2.37 -1.50 -4.06
N ARG A 746 -2.64 -0.53 -3.18
CA ARG A 746 -1.78 -0.17 -2.04
C ARG A 746 -2.31 -0.66 -0.69
N GLY A 747 -1.57 -1.50 0.02
CA GLY A 747 -1.93 -2.00 1.36
C GLY A 747 -2.66 -3.34 1.36
N ALA A 748 -2.79 -3.99 0.20
CA ALA A 748 -3.47 -5.27 0.06
C ALA A 748 -2.67 -6.44 0.65
N VAL A 749 -1.36 -6.26 0.92
CA VAL A 749 -0.48 -7.31 1.44
C VAL A 749 -0.46 -7.36 2.98
N GLY A 750 -1.07 -6.38 3.65
CA GLY A 750 -0.98 -6.20 5.10
C GLY A 750 -1.48 -7.36 5.97
N PHE A 751 -2.25 -8.31 5.41
CA PHE A 751 -2.71 -9.49 6.16
C PHE A 751 -1.70 -10.65 6.19
N LEU A 752 -0.67 -10.65 5.33
CA LEU A 752 0.29 -11.76 5.22
C LEU A 752 1.05 -12.07 6.52
N PRO A 753 1.52 -11.08 7.32
CA PRO A 753 2.18 -11.36 8.60
C PRO A 753 1.29 -12.15 9.56
N ALA A 754 0.04 -11.70 9.77
CA ALA A 754 -0.92 -12.38 10.64
C ALA A 754 -1.28 -13.79 10.10
N LEU A 755 -1.29 -13.95 8.77
CA LEU A 755 -1.50 -15.24 8.14
C LEU A 755 -0.30 -16.19 8.33
N ALA A 756 0.93 -15.66 8.32
CA ALA A 756 2.15 -16.41 8.60
C ALA A 756 2.26 -16.87 10.07
N GLU A 757 1.69 -16.11 11.01
CA GLU A 757 1.59 -16.47 12.42
C GLU A 757 0.53 -17.55 12.73
N SER A 758 -0.41 -17.78 11.80
CA SER A 758 -1.53 -18.72 11.98
C SER A 758 -1.05 -20.16 12.15
N ALA A 759 -1.78 -20.98 12.91
CA ALA A 759 -1.33 -22.30 13.34
C ALA A 759 -1.47 -23.41 12.29
N GLY A 760 -2.43 -23.29 11.36
CA GLY A 760 -2.71 -24.31 10.33
C GLY A 760 -1.63 -24.42 9.27
N GLU A 761 -1.56 -25.55 8.54
CA GLU A 761 -0.50 -25.88 7.56
C GLU A 761 -0.34 -24.88 6.41
N THR A 762 0.89 -24.76 5.88
CA THR A 762 1.27 -23.86 4.79
C THR A 762 1.55 -24.69 3.55
N GLY A 763 0.93 -24.34 2.42
CA GLY A 763 1.06 -25.05 1.16
C GLY A 763 1.37 -24.11 -0.01
N GLY A 764 1.05 -24.56 -1.23
CA GLY A 764 1.38 -23.84 -2.46
C GLY A 764 0.69 -22.47 -2.58
N ALA A 765 -0.54 -22.32 -2.10
CA ALA A 765 -1.25 -21.05 -2.13
C ALA A 765 -0.58 -20.01 -1.23
N MET A 766 -0.09 -20.39 -0.04
CA MET A 766 0.65 -19.48 0.82
C MET A 766 1.96 -19.02 0.18
N HIS A 767 2.73 -19.92 -0.42
CA HIS A 767 3.98 -19.56 -1.10
C HIS A 767 3.73 -18.67 -2.33
N LEU A 768 2.67 -18.94 -3.10
CA LEU A 768 2.27 -18.09 -4.23
C LEU A 768 1.76 -16.71 -3.77
N ALA A 769 1.03 -16.64 -2.66
CA ALA A 769 0.63 -15.40 -2.03
C ALA A 769 1.85 -14.56 -1.60
N LEU A 770 2.83 -15.19 -0.95
CA LEU A 770 4.13 -14.55 -0.65
C LEU A 770 4.82 -14.06 -1.92
N ALA A 771 4.83 -14.86 -3.00
CA ALA A 771 5.48 -14.51 -4.26
C ALA A 771 4.88 -13.23 -4.89
N TYR A 772 3.55 -13.07 -4.85
CA TYR A 772 2.90 -11.82 -5.26
C TYR A 772 3.24 -10.65 -4.34
N GLY A 773 3.23 -10.87 -3.02
CA GLY A 773 3.59 -9.85 -2.03
C GLY A 773 5.01 -9.31 -2.19
N LEU A 774 5.99 -10.19 -2.38
CA LEU A 774 7.39 -9.82 -2.68
C LEU A 774 7.53 -9.07 -4.01
N GLY A 775 6.57 -9.24 -4.92
CA GLY A 775 6.46 -8.55 -6.21
C GLY A 775 5.65 -7.25 -6.20
N ALA A 776 5.08 -6.87 -5.04
CA ALA A 776 4.16 -5.74 -4.91
C ALA A 776 4.79 -4.41 -5.36
N ARG A 777 3.97 -3.54 -5.97
CA ARG A 777 4.45 -2.24 -6.49
C ARG A 777 4.95 -1.32 -5.38
N HIS A 778 4.26 -1.29 -4.24
CA HIS A 778 4.54 -0.37 -3.15
C HIS A 778 5.53 -0.97 -2.13
N PRO A 779 6.52 -0.19 -1.65
CA PRO A 779 7.51 -0.69 -0.70
C PRO A 779 6.93 -1.30 0.59
N GLU A 780 5.93 -0.66 1.18
CA GLU A 780 5.28 -1.12 2.42
C GLU A 780 4.61 -2.50 2.28
N ASP A 781 4.04 -2.79 1.11
CA ASP A 781 3.45 -4.09 0.81
C ASP A 781 4.54 -5.16 0.67
N ARG A 782 5.71 -4.80 0.11
CA ARG A 782 6.88 -5.70 0.06
C ARG A 782 7.45 -5.93 1.45
N THR A 783 7.51 -4.92 2.32
CA THR A 783 7.96 -5.08 3.71
C THR A 783 7.07 -6.06 4.47
N ALA A 784 5.74 -5.94 4.37
CA ALA A 784 4.83 -6.91 5.00
C ALA A 784 5.01 -8.35 4.46
N ALA A 785 5.32 -8.50 3.17
CA ALA A 785 5.66 -9.80 2.60
C ALA A 785 7.01 -10.36 3.10
N VAL A 786 8.00 -9.48 3.33
CA VAL A 786 9.29 -9.84 3.95
C VAL A 786 9.08 -10.29 5.40
N ASP A 787 8.28 -9.58 6.19
CA ASP A 787 7.95 -10.00 7.57
C ASP A 787 7.30 -11.38 7.58
N ALA A 788 6.33 -11.63 6.68
CA ALA A 788 5.69 -12.94 6.53
C ALA A 788 6.69 -14.04 6.10
N LEU A 789 7.60 -13.76 5.18
CA LEU A 789 8.68 -14.67 4.77
C LEU A 789 9.55 -15.06 5.97
N LEU A 790 10.01 -14.07 6.75
CA LEU A 790 10.89 -14.29 7.89
C LEU A 790 10.18 -15.06 9.01
N VAL A 791 8.90 -14.78 9.28
CA VAL A 791 8.10 -15.54 10.25
C VAL A 791 7.91 -16.99 9.82
N LEU A 792 7.61 -17.25 8.54
CA LEU A 792 7.48 -18.63 8.03
C LEU A 792 8.81 -19.37 8.10
N ALA A 793 9.92 -18.71 7.78
CA ALA A 793 11.27 -19.28 7.90
C ALA A 793 11.61 -19.63 9.35
N ALA A 794 11.41 -18.69 10.29
CA ALA A 794 11.68 -18.88 11.71
C ALA A 794 10.88 -20.05 12.33
N ARG A 795 9.68 -20.30 11.81
CA ARG A 795 8.82 -21.42 12.25
C ARG A 795 9.13 -22.75 11.56
N GLY A 796 10.06 -22.79 10.60
CA GLY A 796 10.34 -23.98 9.79
C GLY A 796 9.21 -24.37 8.84
N ARG A 797 8.40 -23.38 8.41
CA ARG A 797 7.17 -23.57 7.63
C ARG A 797 7.26 -23.05 6.20
N LEU A 798 8.42 -22.54 5.82
CA LEU A 798 8.75 -22.04 4.50
C LEU A 798 9.48 -23.12 3.69
N ASP A 799 8.91 -23.52 2.56
CA ASP A 799 9.62 -24.21 1.49
C ASP A 799 10.21 -23.15 0.54
N GLY A 800 11.46 -22.76 0.82
CA GLY A 800 12.17 -21.74 0.02
C GLY A 800 12.28 -22.13 -1.46
N ALA A 801 12.45 -23.42 -1.76
CA ALA A 801 12.55 -23.89 -3.13
C ALA A 801 11.21 -23.80 -3.87
N ALA A 802 10.10 -24.11 -3.19
CA ALA A 802 8.75 -23.91 -3.74
C ALA A 802 8.46 -22.44 -4.02
N LEU A 803 8.78 -21.54 -3.08
CA LEU A 803 8.65 -20.10 -3.28
C LEU A 803 9.45 -19.60 -4.49
N GLY A 804 10.70 -20.06 -4.63
CA GLY A 804 11.56 -19.71 -5.76
C GLY A 804 10.96 -20.14 -7.11
N ARG A 805 10.35 -21.33 -7.17
CA ARG A 805 9.64 -21.82 -8.37
C ARG A 805 8.41 -20.98 -8.69
N GLU A 806 7.60 -20.61 -7.70
CA GLU A 806 6.43 -19.74 -7.91
C GLU A 806 6.86 -18.35 -8.41
N LEU A 807 7.91 -17.75 -7.82
CA LEU A 807 8.46 -16.48 -8.28
C LEU A 807 8.95 -16.55 -9.73
N ALA A 808 9.61 -17.64 -10.13
CA ALA A 808 10.02 -17.85 -11.52
C ALA A 808 8.82 -17.90 -12.47
N ILE A 809 7.73 -18.59 -12.09
CA ILE A 809 6.48 -18.66 -12.87
C ILE A 809 5.83 -17.27 -13.00
N LEU A 810 5.78 -16.49 -11.92
CA LEU A 810 5.19 -15.14 -11.94
C LEU A 810 5.99 -14.16 -12.80
N VAL A 811 7.33 -14.25 -12.77
CA VAL A 811 8.20 -13.45 -13.63
C VAL A 811 8.05 -13.86 -15.10
N ASP A 812 7.96 -15.15 -15.41
CA ASP A 812 7.71 -15.64 -16.78
C ASP A 812 6.43 -15.05 -17.37
N ARG A 813 5.39 -14.98 -16.54
CA ARG A 813 4.09 -14.43 -16.90
C ARG A 813 4.01 -12.90 -16.79
N ASP A 814 5.12 -12.21 -16.51
CA ASP A 814 5.20 -10.73 -16.41
C ASP A 814 4.29 -10.14 -15.32
N LEU A 815 3.84 -10.98 -14.37
CA LEU A 815 2.96 -10.62 -13.25
C LEU A 815 3.75 -9.98 -12.10
N VAL A 816 5.04 -10.31 -12.00
CA VAL A 816 5.97 -9.74 -11.03
C VAL A 816 7.21 -9.22 -11.76
N LYS A 817 7.73 -8.07 -11.30
CA LYS A 817 8.94 -7.45 -11.87
C LYS A 817 10.17 -7.88 -11.11
N VAL A 818 11.18 -8.36 -11.84
CA VAL A 818 12.47 -8.84 -11.32
C VAL A 818 13.12 -7.87 -10.32
N ASN A 819 13.17 -6.58 -10.64
CA ASN A 819 13.78 -5.57 -9.77
C ASN A 819 13.08 -5.46 -8.40
N ARG A 820 11.76 -5.63 -8.35
CA ARG A 820 11.00 -5.56 -7.09
C ARG A 820 11.25 -6.78 -6.22
N THR A 821 11.33 -7.96 -6.85
CA THR A 821 11.71 -9.19 -6.16
C THR A 821 13.14 -9.12 -5.64
N ALA A 822 14.07 -8.56 -6.41
CA ALA A 822 15.45 -8.34 -5.96
C ALA A 822 15.53 -7.41 -4.75
N ASP A 823 14.79 -6.31 -4.78
CA ASP A 823 14.67 -5.35 -3.68
C ASP A 823 14.10 -6.00 -2.39
N ALA A 824 13.01 -6.75 -2.51
CA ALA A 824 12.40 -7.44 -1.35
C ALA A 824 13.30 -8.54 -0.78
N LEU A 825 13.90 -9.38 -1.63
CA LEU A 825 14.80 -10.45 -1.20
C LEU A 825 16.12 -9.90 -0.65
N GLY A 826 16.62 -8.80 -1.21
CA GLY A 826 17.76 -8.07 -0.66
C GLY A 826 17.46 -7.49 0.72
N THR A 827 16.26 -6.94 0.92
CA THR A 827 15.79 -6.48 2.24
C THR A 827 15.75 -7.63 3.25
N ALA A 828 15.21 -8.79 2.86
CA ALA A 828 15.21 -9.98 3.72
C ALA A 828 16.63 -10.51 4.02
N ALA A 829 17.53 -10.48 3.04
CA ALA A 829 18.93 -10.88 3.24
C ALA A 829 19.64 -9.94 4.23
N ALA A 830 19.39 -8.63 4.12
CA ALA A 830 19.96 -7.61 5.00
C ALA A 830 19.54 -7.75 6.47
N THR A 831 18.42 -8.44 6.78
CA THR A 831 18.07 -8.78 8.17
C THR A 831 18.84 -9.97 8.73
N GLY A 832 19.68 -10.64 7.92
CA GLY A 832 20.46 -11.82 8.32
C GLY A 832 19.94 -13.15 7.77
N ALA A 833 18.89 -13.18 6.96
CA ALA A 833 18.29 -14.39 6.39
C ALA A 833 18.96 -14.85 5.07
N TYR A 834 20.28 -14.80 4.98
CA TYR A 834 21.01 -15.04 3.74
C TYR A 834 20.83 -16.47 3.20
N ARG A 835 20.79 -17.49 4.07
CA ARG A 835 20.58 -18.90 3.66
C ARG A 835 19.17 -19.12 3.13
N THR A 836 18.15 -18.56 3.77
CA THR A 836 16.76 -18.59 3.32
C THR A 836 16.62 -17.95 1.95
N VAL A 837 17.15 -16.73 1.78
CA VAL A 837 17.11 -16.01 0.50
C VAL A 837 17.88 -16.73 -0.59
N LEU A 838 19.06 -17.28 -0.29
CA LEU A 838 19.83 -18.08 -1.25
C LEU A 838 19.06 -19.31 -1.72
N THR A 839 18.35 -20.01 -0.82
CA THR A 839 17.52 -21.18 -1.16
C THR A 839 16.40 -20.80 -2.14
N VAL A 840 15.73 -19.67 -1.91
CA VAL A 840 14.70 -19.12 -2.82
C VAL A 840 15.30 -18.77 -4.18
N LEU A 841 16.42 -18.03 -4.19
CA LEU A 841 17.08 -17.59 -5.42
C LEU A 841 17.64 -18.75 -6.23
N ALA A 842 18.22 -19.77 -5.58
CA ALA A 842 18.75 -20.94 -6.24
C ALA A 842 17.68 -21.74 -6.99
N ALA A 843 16.44 -21.79 -6.48
CA ALA A 843 15.31 -22.41 -7.17
C ALA A 843 14.69 -21.51 -8.25
N MET A 844 14.77 -20.19 -8.10
CA MET A 844 14.24 -19.21 -9.06
C MET A 844 15.13 -19.03 -10.30
N LEU A 845 16.44 -18.96 -10.10
CA LEU A 845 17.43 -18.60 -11.12
C LEU A 845 17.47 -19.52 -12.35
N PRO A 846 17.35 -20.86 -12.24
CA PRO A 846 17.37 -21.75 -13.41
C PRO A 846 16.32 -21.37 -14.47
N GLY A 847 15.10 -21.02 -14.04
CA GLY A 847 14.04 -20.57 -14.94
C GLY A 847 14.40 -19.27 -15.65
N LEU A 848 15.02 -18.33 -14.93
CA LEU A 848 15.40 -17.01 -15.47
C LEU A 848 16.65 -17.04 -16.35
N LEU A 849 17.58 -17.96 -16.10
CA LEU A 849 18.81 -18.14 -16.88
C LEU A 849 18.54 -18.88 -18.20
N ALA A 850 17.48 -19.69 -18.26
CA ALA A 850 17.06 -20.41 -19.46
C ALA A 850 16.47 -19.51 -20.57
N TYR A 851 16.16 -18.24 -20.28
CA TYR A 851 15.67 -17.32 -21.33
C TYR A 851 16.77 -16.98 -22.35
N GLU A 852 16.42 -17.08 -23.63
CA GLU A 852 17.28 -16.60 -24.72
C GLU A 852 17.60 -15.10 -24.59
N LYS A 853 16.62 -14.30 -24.14
CA LYS A 853 16.79 -12.88 -23.85
C LYS A 853 16.72 -12.63 -22.35
N THR A 854 17.86 -12.25 -21.76
CA THR A 854 17.99 -11.94 -20.33
C THR A 854 16.90 -10.97 -19.85
N PRO A 855 16.10 -11.33 -18.82
CA PRO A 855 15.16 -10.43 -18.18
C PRO A 855 15.86 -9.17 -17.64
N ARG A 856 15.21 -8.00 -17.78
CA ARG A 856 15.71 -6.76 -17.17
C ARG A 856 15.72 -6.94 -15.65
N GLY A 857 16.81 -6.58 -14.98
CA GLY A 857 16.97 -6.73 -13.53
C GLY A 857 17.64 -8.02 -13.07
N LEU A 858 17.91 -8.98 -13.97
CA LEU A 858 18.53 -10.25 -13.54
C LEU A 858 19.90 -10.06 -12.88
N GLY A 859 20.64 -9.02 -13.28
CA GLY A 859 21.90 -8.66 -12.63
C GLY A 859 21.76 -8.28 -11.16
N ASP A 860 20.63 -7.70 -10.76
CA ASP A 860 20.36 -7.30 -9.37
C ASP A 860 20.02 -8.54 -8.53
N LEU A 861 19.18 -9.46 -9.04
CA LEU A 861 18.93 -10.76 -8.39
C LEU A 861 20.21 -11.60 -8.22
N LEU A 862 21.05 -11.65 -9.25
CA LEU A 862 22.33 -12.36 -9.17
C LEU A 862 23.29 -11.71 -8.17
N SER A 863 23.20 -10.38 -8.01
CA SER A 863 23.99 -9.67 -7.00
C SER A 863 23.58 -10.08 -5.59
N VAL A 864 22.27 -10.12 -5.30
CA VAL A 864 21.74 -10.59 -4.01
C VAL A 864 22.13 -12.05 -3.78
N ALA A 865 21.98 -12.91 -4.79
CA ALA A 865 22.37 -14.33 -4.68
C ALA A 865 23.87 -14.50 -4.39
N ALA A 866 24.73 -13.73 -5.08
CA ALA A 866 26.17 -13.76 -4.86
C ALA A 866 26.54 -13.31 -3.44
N GLU A 867 25.94 -12.21 -2.97
CA GLU A 867 26.14 -11.72 -1.61
C GLU A 867 25.69 -12.75 -0.56
N CYS A 868 24.52 -13.36 -0.73
CA CYS A 868 24.07 -14.41 0.16
C CYS A 868 25.02 -15.61 0.15
N ALA A 869 25.48 -16.04 -1.03
CA ALA A 869 26.39 -17.17 -1.17
C ALA A 869 27.78 -16.91 -0.56
N GLU A 870 28.31 -15.69 -0.67
CA GLU A 870 29.57 -15.28 -0.03
C GLU A 870 29.46 -15.25 1.50
N ARG A 871 28.31 -14.79 2.04
CA ARG A 871 28.08 -14.68 3.49
C ARG A 871 27.83 -16.03 4.14
N CYS A 872 26.95 -16.85 3.57
CA CYS A 872 26.54 -18.12 4.19
C CYS A 872 27.21 -19.35 3.58
N GLY A 873 27.90 -19.23 2.45
CA GLY A 873 28.39 -20.37 1.66
C GLY A 873 27.27 -21.10 0.90
N THR A 874 27.63 -21.98 -0.02
CA THR A 874 26.71 -22.71 -0.92
C THR A 874 26.32 -24.11 -0.42
N GLY A 875 26.59 -24.42 0.85
CA GLY A 875 26.30 -25.74 1.43
C GLY A 875 24.83 -26.15 1.35
N GLY A 876 24.55 -27.34 0.81
CA GLY A 876 23.19 -27.88 0.66
C GLY A 876 22.41 -27.32 -0.55
N ILE A 877 23.01 -26.41 -1.33
CA ILE A 877 22.44 -25.87 -2.56
C ILE A 877 23.07 -26.60 -3.75
N GLU A 878 22.23 -27.17 -4.61
CA GLU A 878 22.70 -27.78 -5.87
C GLU A 878 23.27 -26.71 -6.82
N PRO A 879 24.27 -27.05 -7.66
CA PRO A 879 24.79 -26.14 -8.66
C PRO A 879 23.68 -25.58 -9.57
N ILE A 880 23.60 -24.24 -9.66
CA ILE A 880 22.52 -23.55 -10.38
C ILE A 880 22.65 -23.78 -11.89
N ALA A 881 21.67 -24.45 -12.48
CA ALA A 881 21.63 -24.72 -13.91
C ALA A 881 21.65 -23.42 -14.74
N GLY A 882 22.50 -23.36 -15.76
CA GLY A 882 22.66 -22.19 -16.65
C GLY A 882 23.57 -21.08 -16.10
N LEU A 883 24.06 -21.18 -14.85
CA LEU A 883 24.93 -20.18 -14.23
C LEU A 883 26.29 -20.11 -14.92
N ALA A 884 26.99 -21.26 -15.06
CA ALA A 884 28.29 -21.33 -15.72
C ALA A 884 28.25 -20.85 -17.18
N ALA A 885 27.20 -21.23 -17.92
CA ALA A 885 26.98 -20.76 -19.28
C ALA A 885 26.77 -19.25 -19.35
N THR A 886 26.14 -18.64 -18.34
CA THR A 886 25.92 -17.19 -18.26
C THR A 886 27.18 -16.44 -17.86
N ALA A 887 27.95 -16.97 -16.91
CA ALA A 887 29.25 -16.43 -16.51
C ALA A 887 30.28 -16.48 -17.66
N GLY A 888 30.24 -17.52 -18.50
CA GLY A 888 31.14 -17.67 -19.66
C GLY A 888 30.76 -16.84 -20.91
N ARG A 889 29.68 -16.05 -20.89
CA ARG A 889 29.29 -15.22 -22.05
C ARG A 889 30.31 -14.10 -22.28
N LYS A 890 30.62 -13.82 -23.55
CA LYS A 890 31.46 -12.67 -23.94
C LYS A 890 30.73 -11.36 -23.61
N GLY A 891 31.25 -10.58 -22.65
CA GLY A 891 30.77 -9.23 -22.34
C GLY A 891 30.94 -8.84 -20.88
N SER A 892 30.89 -7.54 -20.57
CA SER A 892 31.07 -6.98 -19.22
C SER A 892 29.76 -6.58 -18.53
N SER A 893 28.63 -7.16 -18.98
CA SER A 893 27.32 -6.85 -18.38
C SER A 893 27.28 -7.21 -16.89
N GLN A 894 26.47 -6.48 -16.11
CA GLN A 894 26.29 -6.76 -14.68
C GLN A 894 25.83 -8.20 -14.44
N THR A 895 24.92 -8.72 -15.29
CA THR A 895 24.48 -10.12 -15.23
C THR A 895 25.64 -11.10 -15.38
N VAL A 896 26.55 -10.90 -16.34
CA VAL A 896 27.71 -11.79 -16.54
C VAL A 896 28.66 -11.72 -15.34
N ARG A 897 28.95 -10.51 -14.83
CA ARG A 897 29.87 -10.32 -13.71
C ARG A 897 29.32 -10.87 -12.40
N GLN A 898 28.06 -10.61 -12.09
CA GLN A 898 27.42 -11.17 -10.88
C GLN A 898 27.20 -12.69 -11.00
N ALA A 899 26.96 -13.22 -12.21
CA ALA A 899 26.95 -14.67 -12.44
C ALA A 899 28.33 -15.30 -12.19
N ALA A 900 29.42 -14.66 -12.63
CA ALA A 900 30.77 -15.12 -12.37
C ALA A 900 31.12 -15.04 -10.87
N ARG A 901 30.73 -13.96 -10.19
CA ARG A 901 30.85 -13.78 -8.73
C ARG A 901 30.14 -14.90 -7.97
N LEU A 902 28.87 -15.17 -8.29
CA LEU A 902 28.13 -16.28 -7.70
C LEU A 902 28.76 -17.64 -8.02
N LEU A 903 29.23 -17.86 -9.25
CA LEU A 903 29.86 -19.13 -9.64
C LEU A 903 31.13 -19.43 -8.84
N ALA A 904 31.93 -18.42 -8.50
CA ALA A 904 33.16 -18.58 -7.71
C ALA A 904 32.90 -19.22 -6.34
N THR A 905 31.78 -18.87 -5.69
CA THR A 905 31.38 -19.41 -4.38
C THR A 905 31.03 -20.90 -4.37
N PHE A 906 30.86 -21.53 -5.55
CA PHE A 906 30.69 -22.98 -5.68
C PHE A 906 32.04 -23.72 -5.84
N GLY A 907 33.11 -23.02 -6.23
CA GLY A 907 34.44 -23.58 -6.50
C GLY A 907 35.38 -23.62 -5.29
N GLU A 908 35.24 -22.70 -4.34
CA GLU A 908 36.12 -22.59 -3.14
C GLU A 908 36.08 -23.82 -2.21
N ARG A 909 35.11 -24.73 -2.38
CA ARG A 909 35.02 -26.00 -1.63
C ARG A 909 35.93 -27.12 -2.16
N GLU A 910 36.31 -27.11 -3.44
CA GLU A 910 37.18 -28.18 -3.98
C GLU A 910 38.62 -28.04 -3.47
N GLU A 911 39.08 -26.84 -3.11
CA GLU A 911 40.45 -26.62 -2.60
C GLU A 911 40.59 -26.84 -1.08
N GLN A 912 39.51 -26.73 -0.30
CA GLN A 912 39.54 -26.95 1.16
C GLN A 912 39.35 -28.43 1.57
N GLY A 913 39.05 -29.33 0.64
CA GLY A 913 38.81 -30.76 0.88
C GLY A 913 40.02 -31.69 0.73
N THR A 914 41.19 -31.19 0.30
CA THR A 914 42.40 -32.01 0.09
C THR A 914 43.53 -31.65 1.05
N ALA A 915 43.31 -31.88 2.34
CA ALA A 915 44.39 -31.96 3.32
C ALA A 915 44.31 -33.31 4.04
N SER A 916 44.97 -34.31 3.45
CA SER A 916 45.16 -35.64 4.03
C SER A 916 46.19 -35.56 5.17
N PRO A 917 45.92 -36.10 6.38
CA PRO A 917 46.97 -36.28 7.38
C PRO A 917 47.55 -37.69 7.26
N GLU A 918 48.65 -37.81 6.50
CA GLU A 918 49.57 -38.95 6.60
C GLU A 918 50.70 -38.59 7.58
N SER A 919 50.60 -39.08 8.83
CA SER A 919 51.71 -39.65 9.63
C SER A 919 51.37 -39.70 11.13
N ASP A 920 51.06 -40.87 11.68
CA ASP A 920 51.90 -41.50 12.72
C ASP A 920 51.37 -42.88 13.19
N ARG A 921 52.20 -43.91 12.97
CA ARG A 921 52.62 -45.03 13.87
C ARG A 921 51.64 -45.59 14.92
N LYS A 922 51.59 -46.88 15.29
CA LYS A 922 52.16 -48.19 14.89
C LYS A 922 51.58 -49.21 15.92
N ALA A 923 51.53 -50.50 15.55
CA ALA A 923 51.33 -51.72 16.37
C ALA A 923 49.86 -52.05 16.77
N THR A 924 49.33 -53.27 16.59
CA THR A 924 49.87 -54.58 17.02
C THR A 924 49.15 -55.71 16.23
N ILE A 925 49.85 -56.42 15.33
CA ILE A 925 50.36 -57.82 15.42
C ILE A 925 49.28 -58.92 15.50
N GLY A 926 49.39 -59.90 14.60
CA GLY A 926 49.20 -61.30 14.97
C GLY A 926 48.78 -62.23 13.85
N ASP A 927 49.71 -62.60 12.97
CA ASP A 927 49.62 -63.86 12.23
C ASP A 927 50.87 -64.69 12.55
N GLN A 928 50.68 -65.81 13.25
CA GLN A 928 51.35 -67.12 13.06
C GLN A 928 51.37 -67.99 14.34
N ILE A 929 50.61 -69.09 14.27
CA ILE A 929 51.00 -70.50 14.51
C ILE A 929 51.55 -70.91 15.90
N ASN A 930 50.76 -71.79 16.56
CA ASN A 930 51.09 -72.91 17.48
C ASN A 930 52.25 -72.78 18.50
N ALA A 931 51.88 -72.71 19.78
CA ALA A 931 52.23 -73.64 20.85
C ALA A 931 51.31 -73.44 22.06
#